data_AF-A0A515HKB8-F1
#
_entry.id   AF-A0A515HKB8-F1
#
_cell.length_a   1.000
_cell.length_b   1.000
_cell.length_c   1.000
_cell.angle_alpha   90.00
_cell.angle_beta   90.00
_cell.angle_gamma   90.00
#
_symmetry.space_group_name_H-M   'P 1'
#
loop_
_entity.id
_entity.type
_entity.pdbx_description
1 polymer ?
#
loop_
_entity_poly.entity_id
_entity_poly.type
_entity_poly.pdbx_seq_one_letter_code
_entity_poly.pdbx_strand_id
1 'polypeptide(L)'
;MKIKMNNAVGPQVRTAKPKPSKLLPVLGAASMVGGLQAATQFFAHTFAYHATLGPNVGHVYAPWSILHWTYKWYSQYPDEIMKAGSMGMLVSTVGLLGVAVAKVVTSNSSKASEYLHGSARWAEKKDIQAAGLLPRERNVLEIVTGKAAPTATGVYVGGWQDKDGNFFYLRHSGPEHVLTYAPTRSGKGVGLVVPTLLSWGASSVITDLKGELWALTAGWRQKHAKNKVLRFEPASTSGGVCWNPLDEIRLGTEYEVGDVQNLATLIVDPDGKGLDSHWQKTAFALLVGVILHALYKAKDDGGTATLPSVDAMLADPNRDIGELWMEMATYGHVDGQNHHAIGSAARDMMDRPEEEAGSVLSTAKSYLALYRDPVVARNVSRSDFRIKQLMHEDDPVSLYIVTQPNDKARLRPLVRVMVNMIVRLLADKMDFEGGRPVAHYKHRLLMMLDEFPSLGKLEIMQESLAFVAGYGIKCYLICQDINQLKSRETGYGHDESITSNCHVQNAYPPNRVETAEHLSRLTGQTTVVKEQITTSGRRTAAMLGQVSRTYQEVQRPLLTPDECLRMPGPKKNAQGEIEEAGDMVIYVAGYPAIYGKQPLYFKDPVFSARAAIPAPKVSDRLRAVAQAETEGEGITI
;
A
#
# COMPACT_ATOMS: atom_id res chain seq x y z
N MET A 1 3.24 49.55 -4.49
CA MET A 1 3.16 48.30 -5.29
C MET A 1 2.43 47.26 -4.44
N LYS A 2 1.16 46.92 -4.73
CA LYS A 2 0.43 45.90 -3.94
C LYS A 2 1.09 44.54 -4.22
N ILE A 3 1.81 44.00 -3.25
CA ILE A 3 2.36 42.64 -3.31
C ILE A 3 1.16 41.70 -3.44
N LYS A 4 0.97 41.14 -4.64
CA LYS A 4 -0.09 40.18 -4.90
C LYS A 4 0.41 38.83 -4.42
N MET A 5 0.12 38.49 -3.16
CA MET A 5 0.46 37.18 -2.60
C MET A 5 -0.18 36.09 -3.45
N ASN A 6 0.63 35.10 -3.85
CA ASN A 6 0.16 33.97 -4.63
C ASN A 6 -0.49 32.95 -3.67
N ASN A 7 -1.81 33.05 -3.53
CA ASN A 7 -2.61 32.14 -2.70
C ASN A 7 -3.13 30.92 -3.50
N ALA A 8 -2.49 30.58 -4.63
CA ALA A 8 -2.90 29.44 -5.44
C ALA A 8 -2.71 28.12 -4.67
N VAL A 9 -3.72 27.26 -4.65
CA VAL A 9 -3.72 26.01 -3.89
C VAL A 9 -3.65 24.79 -4.82
N GLY A 10 -2.76 23.85 -4.52
CA GLY A 10 -2.70 22.52 -5.12
C GLY A 10 -2.75 22.52 -6.67
N PRO A 11 -3.85 22.06 -7.30
CA PRO A 11 -4.01 22.06 -8.75
C PRO A 11 -3.76 23.43 -9.40
N GLN A 12 -4.14 24.54 -8.76
CA GLN A 12 -3.97 25.89 -9.31
C GLN A 12 -2.49 26.27 -9.53
N VAL A 13 -1.58 25.65 -8.78
CA VAL A 13 -0.12 25.81 -8.93
C VAL A 13 0.42 24.90 -10.02
N ARG A 14 -0.15 23.70 -10.18
CA ARG A 14 0.34 22.63 -11.07
C ARG A 14 -0.21 22.75 -12.50
N THR A 15 -1.39 23.34 -12.68
CA THR A 15 -2.02 23.50 -14.01
C THR A 15 -1.55 24.78 -14.68
N ALA A 16 -1.11 24.68 -15.93
CA ALA A 16 -0.81 25.85 -16.75
C ALA A 16 -2.02 26.79 -16.83
N LYS A 17 -1.79 28.12 -16.76
CA LYS A 17 -2.86 29.11 -16.87
C LYS A 17 -3.67 28.85 -18.15
N PRO A 18 -5.02 28.80 -18.08
CA PRO A 18 -5.83 28.63 -19.27
C PRO A 18 -5.53 29.76 -20.26
N LYS A 19 -5.34 29.42 -21.54
CA LYS A 19 -5.13 30.40 -22.60
C LYS A 19 -6.34 31.35 -22.65
N PRO A 20 -6.15 32.67 -22.84
CA PRO A 20 -7.26 33.61 -22.92
C PRO A 20 -8.19 33.21 -24.07
N SER A 21 -9.49 33.12 -23.79
CA SER A 21 -10.50 32.80 -24.79
C SER A 21 -10.49 33.86 -25.90
N LYS A 22 -10.32 33.41 -27.16
CA LYS A 22 -10.36 34.29 -28.34
C LYS A 22 -11.80 34.63 -28.77
N LEU A 23 -12.83 34.13 -28.08
CA LEU A 23 -14.21 34.25 -28.51
C LEU A 23 -14.71 35.71 -28.56
N LEU A 24 -14.48 36.49 -27.50
CA LEU A 24 -14.88 37.91 -27.42
C LEU A 24 -14.21 38.79 -28.49
N PRO A 25 -12.88 38.72 -28.72
CA PRO A 25 -12.27 39.49 -29.80
C PRO A 25 -12.71 39.02 -31.20
N VAL A 26 -12.99 37.73 -31.39
CA VAL A 26 -13.55 37.22 -32.66
C VAL A 26 -14.96 37.76 -32.89
N LEU A 27 -15.83 37.77 -31.88
CA LEU A 27 -17.18 38.35 -31.97
C LEU A 27 -17.13 39.87 -32.21
N GLY A 28 -16.19 40.58 -31.58
CA GLY A 28 -15.97 42.00 -31.85
C GLY A 28 -15.58 42.27 -33.31
N ALA A 29 -14.64 41.48 -33.85
CA ALA A 29 -14.24 41.58 -35.26
C ALA A 29 -15.41 41.21 -36.20
N ALA A 30 -16.19 40.18 -35.86
CA ALA A 30 -17.36 39.77 -36.63
C ALA A 30 -18.43 40.87 -36.69
N SER A 31 -18.66 41.59 -35.59
CA SER A 31 -19.58 42.75 -35.56
C SER A 31 -19.12 43.88 -36.50
N MET A 32 -17.83 44.15 -36.57
CA MET A 32 -17.27 45.15 -37.51
C MET A 32 -17.40 44.71 -38.97
N VAL A 33 -17.11 43.44 -39.27
CA VAL A 33 -17.29 42.87 -40.63
C VAL A 33 -18.77 42.87 -41.01
N GLY A 34 -19.66 42.54 -40.08
CA GLY A 34 -21.12 42.60 -40.28
C GLY A 34 -21.61 44.00 -40.61
N GLY A 35 -21.07 45.04 -39.95
CA GLY A 35 -21.38 46.41 -40.29
C GLY A 35 -20.88 46.84 -41.67
N LEU A 36 -19.66 46.45 -42.03
CA LEU A 36 -19.13 46.67 -43.38
C LEU A 36 -19.99 45.97 -44.46
N GLN A 37 -20.44 44.74 -44.18
CA GLN A 37 -21.36 44.02 -45.06
C GLN A 37 -22.71 44.73 -45.18
N ALA A 38 -23.29 45.19 -44.07
CA ALA A 38 -24.55 45.91 -44.07
C ALA A 38 -24.46 47.21 -44.87
N ALA A 39 -23.38 47.98 -44.71
CA ALA A 39 -23.14 49.20 -45.50
C ALA A 39 -23.01 48.89 -47.00
N THR A 40 -22.23 47.87 -47.34
CA THR A 40 -22.06 47.42 -48.73
C THR A 40 -23.38 46.98 -49.35
N GLN A 41 -24.17 46.16 -48.64
CA GLN A 41 -25.44 45.65 -49.16
C GLN A 41 -26.50 46.74 -49.27
N PHE A 42 -26.55 47.67 -48.32
CA PHE A 42 -27.46 48.80 -48.35
C PHE A 42 -27.16 49.72 -49.54
N PHE A 43 -25.89 50.04 -49.78
CA PHE A 43 -25.47 50.80 -50.95
C PHE A 43 -25.82 50.09 -52.26
N ALA A 44 -25.50 48.78 -52.35
CA ALA A 44 -25.83 47.98 -53.53
C ALA A 44 -27.34 47.93 -53.79
N HIS A 45 -28.16 47.77 -52.75
CA HIS A 45 -29.61 47.77 -52.87
C HIS A 45 -30.17 49.13 -53.34
N THR A 46 -29.59 50.24 -52.86
CA THR A 46 -29.99 51.60 -53.23
C THR A 46 -29.83 51.86 -54.73
N PHE A 47 -28.81 51.23 -55.35
CA PHE A 47 -28.57 51.27 -56.79
C PHE A 47 -29.06 50.00 -57.52
N ALA A 48 -30.02 49.26 -56.94
CA ALA A 48 -30.63 48.07 -57.53
C ALA A 48 -29.62 47.02 -58.06
N TYR A 49 -28.48 46.87 -57.37
CA TYR A 49 -27.39 45.95 -57.72
C TYR A 49 -26.81 46.16 -59.13
N HIS A 50 -26.78 47.41 -59.60
CA HIS A 50 -26.32 47.77 -60.94
C HIS A 50 -24.95 47.18 -61.30
N ALA A 51 -24.78 46.73 -62.55
CA ALA A 51 -23.58 46.00 -63.01
C ALA A 51 -22.26 46.77 -62.84
N THR A 52 -22.32 48.10 -62.77
CA THR A 52 -21.15 48.98 -62.57
C THR A 52 -20.56 48.93 -61.16
N LEU A 53 -21.28 48.36 -60.18
CA LEU A 53 -20.80 48.15 -58.80
C LEU A 53 -19.71 47.07 -58.71
N GLY A 54 -19.58 46.24 -59.75
CA GLY A 54 -18.54 45.20 -59.86
C GLY A 54 -19.10 43.78 -59.75
N PRO A 55 -18.22 42.76 -59.68
CA PRO A 55 -18.64 41.37 -59.57
C PRO A 55 -19.29 41.09 -58.21
N ASN A 56 -20.40 40.34 -58.24
CA ASN A 56 -21.08 39.83 -57.06
C ASN A 56 -21.47 38.37 -57.28
N VAL A 57 -21.77 37.66 -56.19
CA VAL A 57 -22.31 36.29 -56.24
C VAL A 57 -23.74 36.34 -55.71
N GLY A 58 -24.73 36.19 -56.59
CA GLY A 58 -26.14 36.20 -56.20
C GLY A 58 -26.56 37.47 -55.44
N HIS A 59 -26.17 38.65 -55.96
CA HIS A 59 -26.38 39.96 -55.32
C HIS A 59 -25.59 40.19 -54.01
N VAL A 60 -24.67 39.30 -53.65
CA VAL A 60 -23.79 39.49 -52.48
C VAL A 60 -22.42 40.03 -52.92
N TYR A 61 -22.09 41.24 -52.47
CA TYR A 61 -20.79 41.89 -52.60
C TYR A 61 -19.92 41.64 -51.35
N ALA A 62 -18.61 41.78 -51.52
CA ALA A 62 -17.65 41.64 -50.44
C ALA A 62 -17.81 42.78 -49.41
N PRO A 63 -17.63 42.53 -48.09
CA PRO A 63 -17.89 43.53 -47.05
C PRO A 63 -17.14 44.85 -47.21
N TRP A 64 -15.93 44.83 -47.80
CA TRP A 64 -15.09 46.01 -48.00
C TRP A 64 -15.41 46.80 -49.28
N SER A 65 -16.33 46.34 -50.13
CA SER A 65 -16.67 47.01 -51.39
C SER A 65 -17.15 48.45 -51.17
N ILE A 66 -17.85 48.73 -50.06
CA ILE A 66 -18.24 50.10 -49.70
C ILE A 66 -17.05 51.06 -49.55
N LEU A 67 -15.88 50.60 -49.08
CA LEU A 67 -14.71 51.47 -48.92
C LEU A 67 -14.17 51.92 -50.28
N HIS A 68 -14.16 50.99 -51.25
CA HIS A 68 -13.75 51.29 -52.61
C HIS A 68 -14.76 52.21 -53.32
N TRP A 69 -16.07 51.96 -53.12
CA TRP A 69 -17.13 52.81 -53.67
C TRP A 69 -17.11 54.21 -53.07
N THR A 70 -16.84 54.34 -51.77
CA THR A 70 -16.60 55.64 -51.13
C THR A 70 -15.45 56.38 -51.79
N TYR A 71 -14.29 55.74 -51.96
CA TYR A 71 -13.16 56.39 -52.63
C TYR A 71 -13.49 56.85 -54.06
N LYS A 72 -14.24 56.03 -54.81
CA LYS A 72 -14.53 56.26 -56.23
C LYS A 72 -15.67 57.26 -56.49
N TRP A 73 -16.70 57.27 -55.65
CA TRP A 73 -17.98 57.92 -55.95
C TRP A 73 -18.48 58.91 -54.90
N TYR A 74 -17.71 59.17 -53.84
CA TYR A 74 -18.11 60.12 -52.79
C TYR A 74 -18.38 61.54 -53.30
N SER A 75 -17.64 62.00 -54.30
CA SER A 75 -17.88 63.32 -54.90
C SER A 75 -19.20 63.44 -55.68
N GLN A 76 -19.81 62.30 -56.06
CA GLN A 76 -21.00 62.24 -56.92
C GLN A 76 -22.25 61.84 -56.14
N TYR A 77 -22.11 60.93 -55.16
CA TYR A 77 -23.20 60.38 -54.34
C TYR A 77 -22.86 60.45 -52.84
N PRO A 78 -22.62 61.65 -52.29
CA PRO A 78 -22.20 61.79 -50.89
C PRO A 78 -23.29 61.32 -49.92
N ASP A 79 -24.56 61.62 -50.21
CA ASP A 79 -25.68 61.31 -49.31
C ASP A 79 -25.94 59.80 -49.23
N GLU A 80 -25.83 59.09 -50.34
CA GLU A 80 -26.05 57.64 -50.43
C GLU A 80 -24.92 56.87 -49.74
N ILE A 81 -23.67 57.33 -49.89
CA ILE A 81 -22.52 56.76 -49.18
C ILE A 81 -22.65 57.00 -47.67
N MET A 82 -23.09 58.19 -47.25
CA MET A 82 -23.30 58.50 -45.84
C MET A 82 -24.43 57.68 -45.22
N LYS A 83 -25.54 57.45 -45.94
CA LYS A 83 -26.64 56.57 -45.50
C LYS A 83 -26.20 55.10 -45.40
N ALA A 84 -25.41 54.62 -46.35
CA ALA A 84 -24.83 53.27 -46.27
C ALA A 84 -23.86 53.14 -45.08
N GLY A 85 -23.00 54.14 -44.88
CA GLY A 85 -22.09 54.20 -43.74
C GLY A 85 -22.81 54.22 -42.39
N SER A 86 -23.91 54.98 -42.26
CA SER A 86 -24.70 55.02 -41.03
C SER A 86 -25.40 53.69 -40.73
N MET A 87 -25.88 52.99 -41.75
CA MET A 87 -26.42 51.62 -41.62
C MET A 87 -25.35 50.63 -41.13
N GLY A 88 -24.13 50.70 -41.69
CA GLY A 88 -23.01 49.88 -41.23
C GLY A 88 -22.56 50.20 -39.80
N MET A 89 -22.58 51.49 -39.42
CA MET A 89 -22.31 51.92 -38.05
C MET A 89 -23.38 51.42 -37.08
N LEU A 90 -24.66 51.45 -37.44
CA LEU A 90 -25.74 50.91 -36.60
C LEU A 90 -25.54 49.42 -36.31
N VAL A 91 -25.30 48.61 -37.34
CA VAL A 91 -25.09 47.16 -37.19
C VAL A 91 -23.83 46.86 -36.38
N SER A 92 -22.73 47.58 -36.62
CA SER A 92 -21.50 47.44 -35.83
C SER A 92 -21.73 47.81 -34.37
N THR A 93 -22.45 48.90 -34.12
CA THR A 93 -22.70 49.42 -32.77
C THR A 93 -23.57 48.45 -31.98
N VAL A 94 -24.65 47.93 -32.56
CA VAL A 94 -25.50 46.91 -31.93
C VAL A 94 -24.70 45.65 -31.62
N GLY A 95 -23.89 45.18 -32.57
CA GLY A 95 -23.02 44.01 -32.37
C GLY A 95 -21.98 44.22 -31.27
N LEU A 96 -21.31 45.38 -31.23
CA LEU A 96 -20.34 45.73 -30.19
C LEU A 96 -21.00 45.95 -28.82
N LEU A 97 -22.20 46.51 -28.77
CA LEU A 97 -22.99 46.63 -27.54
C LEU A 97 -23.33 45.25 -26.99
N GLY A 98 -23.72 44.31 -27.86
CA GLY A 98 -23.95 42.91 -27.51
C GLY A 98 -22.69 42.25 -26.92
N VAL A 99 -21.52 42.47 -27.51
CA VAL A 99 -20.23 41.99 -26.98
C VAL A 99 -19.89 42.63 -25.63
N ALA A 100 -20.17 43.93 -25.46
CA ALA A 100 -19.95 44.63 -24.21
C ALA A 100 -20.87 44.12 -23.09
N VAL A 101 -22.16 43.91 -23.38
CA VAL A 101 -23.11 43.30 -22.45
C VAL A 101 -22.68 41.89 -22.09
N ALA A 102 -22.31 41.06 -23.06
CA ALA A 102 -21.79 39.71 -22.81
C ALA A 102 -20.53 39.73 -21.93
N LYS A 103 -19.62 40.69 -22.15
CA LYS A 103 -18.42 40.89 -21.33
C LYS A 103 -18.79 41.29 -19.90
N VAL A 104 -19.75 42.20 -19.70
CA VAL A 104 -20.21 42.64 -18.36
C VAL A 104 -20.90 41.48 -17.63
N VAL A 105 -21.77 40.73 -18.31
CA VAL A 105 -22.46 39.57 -17.73
C VAL A 105 -21.47 38.48 -17.32
N THR A 106 -20.47 38.19 -18.15
CA THR A 106 -19.43 37.19 -17.85
C THR A 106 -18.39 37.66 -16.85
N SER A 107 -18.16 38.97 -16.69
CA SER A 107 -17.27 39.53 -15.66
C SER A 107 -17.95 39.67 -14.31
N ASN A 108 -19.27 39.91 -14.29
CA ASN A 108 -20.07 40.04 -13.08
C ASN A 108 -20.58 38.69 -12.54
N SER A 109 -20.36 37.58 -13.25
CA SER A 109 -20.55 36.27 -12.64
C SER A 109 -19.43 36.04 -11.62
N SER A 110 -19.74 36.24 -10.34
CA SER A 110 -18.88 35.88 -9.22
C SER A 110 -18.49 34.41 -9.35
N LYS A 111 -17.21 34.11 -9.62
CA LYS A 111 -16.70 32.74 -9.62
C LYS A 111 -16.20 32.44 -8.22
N ALA A 112 -16.94 31.61 -7.50
CA ALA A 112 -16.49 31.06 -6.23
C ALA A 112 -15.18 30.27 -6.41
N SER A 113 -14.31 30.31 -5.41
CA SER A 113 -13.05 29.56 -5.47
C SER A 113 -13.29 28.10 -5.07
N GLU A 114 -13.23 27.19 -6.03
CA GLU A 114 -13.46 25.74 -5.83
C GLU A 114 -12.43 25.05 -4.91
N TYR A 115 -11.39 25.76 -4.45
CA TYR A 115 -10.30 25.19 -3.65
C TYR A 115 -9.96 25.99 -2.38
N LEU A 116 -10.81 26.95 -1.97
CA LEU A 116 -10.50 27.88 -0.88
C LEU A 116 -10.16 27.19 0.46
N HIS A 117 -10.95 26.18 0.84
CA HIS A 117 -10.83 25.47 2.11
C HIS A 117 -10.15 24.10 2.00
N GLY A 118 -9.80 23.69 0.79
CA GLY A 118 -9.24 22.38 0.50
C GLY A 118 -9.49 21.96 -0.94
N SER A 119 -8.55 21.19 -1.49
CA SER A 119 -8.58 20.70 -2.88
C SER A 119 -8.70 19.18 -2.99
N ALA A 120 -9.06 18.49 -1.89
CA ALA A 120 -9.31 17.06 -1.92
C ALA A 120 -10.45 16.75 -2.91
N ARG A 121 -10.22 15.76 -3.76
CA ARG A 121 -11.18 15.22 -4.71
C ARG A 121 -10.92 13.73 -4.89
N TRP A 122 -11.89 13.00 -5.42
CA TRP A 122 -11.68 11.62 -5.82
C TRP A 122 -10.74 11.57 -7.03
N ALA A 123 -9.90 10.54 -7.05
CA ALA A 123 -9.01 10.25 -8.15
C ALA A 123 -9.80 9.86 -9.40
N GLU A 124 -9.35 10.35 -10.55
CA GLU A 124 -9.81 9.91 -11.86
C GLU A 124 -8.81 8.94 -12.49
N LYS A 125 -9.18 8.28 -13.59
CA LYS A 125 -8.33 7.29 -14.30
C LYS A 125 -6.89 7.78 -14.50
N LYS A 126 -6.69 9.06 -14.87
CA LYS A 126 -5.36 9.66 -15.06
C LYS A 126 -4.54 9.74 -13.78
N ASP A 127 -5.17 10.06 -12.65
CA ASP A 127 -4.50 10.09 -11.34
C ASP A 127 -4.10 8.66 -10.93
N ILE A 128 -4.99 7.68 -11.14
CA ILE A 128 -4.74 6.27 -10.80
C ILE A 128 -3.60 5.69 -11.66
N GLN A 129 -3.55 6.05 -12.94
CA GLN A 129 -2.44 5.71 -13.84
C GLN A 129 -1.14 6.40 -13.42
N ALA A 130 -1.19 7.68 -13.03
CA ALA A 130 -0.02 8.40 -12.55
C ALA A 130 0.50 7.82 -11.21
N ALA A 131 -0.39 7.36 -10.35
CA ALA A 131 -0.09 6.62 -9.12
C ALA A 131 0.48 5.21 -9.38
N GLY A 132 0.58 4.77 -10.63
CA GLY A 132 1.15 3.47 -11.00
C GLY A 132 0.26 2.27 -10.69
N LEU A 133 -1.01 2.49 -10.35
CA LEU A 133 -1.95 1.41 -10.00
C LEU A 133 -2.66 0.80 -11.20
N LEU A 134 -2.75 1.56 -12.30
CA LEU A 134 -3.24 1.11 -13.60
C LEU A 134 -2.15 1.22 -14.65
N PRO A 135 -2.08 0.28 -15.60
CA PRO A 135 -1.16 0.40 -16.73
C PRO A 135 -1.51 1.65 -17.54
N ARG A 136 -0.46 2.35 -18.02
CA ARG A 136 -0.66 3.42 -19.00
C ARG A 136 -1.12 2.82 -20.32
N GLU A 137 -1.89 3.61 -21.06
CA GLU A 137 -2.26 3.24 -22.43
C GLU A 137 -0.99 3.17 -23.30
N ARG A 138 -0.96 2.20 -24.20
CA ARG A 138 0.12 2.07 -25.18
C ARG A 138 -0.01 3.21 -26.18
N ASN A 139 1.10 3.82 -26.54
CA ASN A 139 1.09 4.79 -27.63
C ASN A 139 1.02 4.07 -28.99
N VAL A 140 0.66 4.80 -30.04
CA VAL A 140 0.51 4.23 -31.41
C VAL A 140 1.80 3.54 -31.86
N LEU A 141 2.96 4.11 -31.53
CA LEU A 141 4.26 3.51 -31.86
C LEU A 141 4.46 2.15 -31.18
N GLU A 142 4.09 2.01 -29.91
CA GLU A 142 4.19 0.75 -29.16
C GLU A 142 3.24 -0.30 -29.69
N ILE A 143 2.05 0.09 -30.14
CA ILE A 143 1.08 -0.81 -30.78
C ILE A 143 1.65 -1.32 -32.11
N VAL A 144 2.12 -0.40 -32.96
CA VAL A 144 2.64 -0.72 -34.31
C VAL A 144 3.96 -1.51 -34.24
N THR A 145 4.81 -1.25 -33.24
CA THR A 145 6.06 -1.99 -33.03
C THR A 145 5.87 -3.35 -32.34
N GLY A 146 4.64 -3.72 -31.99
CA GLY A 146 4.36 -5.00 -31.33
C GLY A 146 4.91 -5.10 -29.90
N LYS A 147 5.39 -4.00 -29.30
CA LYS A 147 5.98 -4.00 -27.96
C LYS A 147 4.95 -4.43 -26.91
N ALA A 148 5.16 -5.58 -26.27
CA ALA A 148 4.22 -6.14 -25.30
C ALA A 148 3.79 -5.11 -24.25
N ALA A 149 2.51 -5.14 -23.86
CA ALA A 149 2.01 -4.29 -22.78
C ALA A 149 2.83 -4.58 -21.51
N PRO A 150 3.21 -3.56 -20.71
CA PRO A 150 3.86 -3.80 -19.44
C PRO A 150 2.95 -4.68 -18.58
N THR A 151 3.37 -5.92 -18.30
CA THR A 151 2.67 -6.77 -17.33
C THR A 151 2.85 -6.12 -15.97
N ALA A 152 1.77 -5.59 -15.39
CA ALA A 152 1.80 -5.08 -14.02
C ALA A 152 1.99 -6.26 -13.05
N THR A 153 3.25 -6.62 -12.79
CA THR A 153 3.65 -7.53 -11.72
C THR A 153 3.54 -6.75 -10.42
N GLY A 154 2.57 -7.07 -9.57
CA GLY A 154 2.33 -6.29 -8.36
C GLY A 154 1.31 -6.94 -7.44
N VAL A 155 1.18 -6.36 -6.26
CA VAL A 155 0.18 -6.77 -5.27
C VAL A 155 -1.14 -6.05 -5.53
N TYR A 156 -2.26 -6.71 -5.28
CA TYR A 156 -3.58 -6.11 -5.43
C TYR A 156 -3.86 -5.18 -4.25
N VAL A 157 -4.25 -3.94 -4.54
CA VAL A 157 -4.55 -2.93 -3.53
C VAL A 157 -6.01 -2.47 -3.57
N GLY A 158 -6.80 -3.04 -4.48
CA GLY A 158 -8.25 -2.87 -4.60
C GLY A 158 -8.70 -2.90 -6.05
N GLY A 159 -9.90 -2.39 -6.30
CA GLY A 159 -10.47 -2.21 -7.63
C GLY A 159 -11.05 -0.81 -7.79
N TRP A 160 -11.20 -0.37 -9.04
CA TRP A 160 -11.85 0.89 -9.37
C TRP A 160 -12.89 0.65 -10.45
N GLN A 161 -14.08 1.22 -10.28
CA GLN A 161 -15.14 1.17 -11.27
C GLN A 161 -15.24 2.54 -11.94
N ASP A 162 -15.18 2.58 -13.27
CA ASP A 162 -15.40 3.82 -14.00
C ASP A 162 -16.89 4.20 -14.06
N LYS A 163 -17.19 5.35 -14.65
CA LYS A 163 -18.55 5.87 -14.77
C LYS A 163 -19.45 5.01 -15.67
N ASP A 164 -18.84 4.22 -16.56
CA ASP A 164 -19.52 3.33 -17.50
C ASP A 164 -19.76 1.94 -16.88
N GLY A 165 -19.29 1.72 -15.66
CA GLY A 165 -19.46 0.48 -14.91
C GLY A 165 -18.33 -0.54 -15.11
N ASN A 166 -17.28 -0.22 -15.88
CA ASN A 166 -16.17 -1.14 -16.10
C ASN A 166 -15.30 -1.24 -14.85
N PHE A 167 -14.98 -2.47 -14.46
CA PHE A 167 -14.16 -2.75 -13.28
C PHE A 167 -12.69 -2.95 -13.66
N PHE A 168 -11.80 -2.25 -12.95
CA PHE A 168 -10.36 -2.33 -13.14
C PHE A 168 -9.66 -2.74 -11.85
N TYR A 169 -8.84 -3.78 -11.91
CA TYR A 169 -7.97 -4.16 -10.81
C TYR A 169 -6.83 -3.16 -10.61
N LEU A 170 -6.67 -2.69 -9.37
CA LEU A 170 -5.57 -1.81 -8.99
C LEU A 170 -4.43 -2.63 -8.41
N ARG A 171 -3.25 -2.52 -9.02
CA ARG A 171 -2.06 -3.28 -8.65
C ARG A 171 -0.87 -2.37 -8.39
N HIS A 172 -0.21 -2.57 -7.27
CA HIS A 172 1.00 -1.83 -6.94
C HIS A 172 2.25 -2.69 -7.13
N SER A 173 3.09 -2.33 -8.10
CA SER A 173 4.33 -3.03 -8.45
C SER A 173 5.58 -2.50 -7.72
N GLY A 174 5.51 -1.26 -7.22
CA GLY A 174 6.61 -0.55 -6.59
C GLY A 174 7.12 -1.20 -5.29
N PRO A 175 8.34 -0.83 -4.85
CA PRO A 175 8.97 -1.35 -3.64
C PRO A 175 8.25 -0.91 -2.34
N GLU A 176 7.47 0.16 -2.40
CA GLU A 176 6.77 0.75 -1.26
C GLU A 176 5.81 -0.22 -0.58
N HIS A 177 5.64 -0.12 0.73
CA HIS A 177 4.84 -1.06 1.51
C HIS A 177 3.34 -0.74 1.48
N VAL A 178 2.52 -1.77 1.75
CA VAL A 178 1.07 -1.67 1.78
C VAL A 178 0.56 -1.92 3.19
N LEU A 179 -0.31 -1.04 3.69
CA LEU A 179 -1.07 -1.24 4.91
C LEU A 179 -2.57 -1.32 4.60
N THR A 180 -3.22 -2.40 5.06
CA THR A 180 -4.66 -2.63 4.86
C THR A 180 -5.40 -2.62 6.19
N TYR A 181 -6.40 -1.75 6.30
CA TYR A 181 -7.38 -1.75 7.39
C TYR A 181 -8.60 -2.58 6.97
N ALA A 182 -8.76 -3.76 7.55
CA ALA A 182 -9.80 -4.71 7.16
C ALA A 182 -10.43 -5.39 8.37
N PRO A 183 -11.62 -4.93 8.82
CA PRO A 183 -12.35 -5.59 9.89
C PRO A 183 -12.63 -7.06 9.60
N THR A 184 -12.96 -7.83 10.65
CA THR A 184 -13.30 -9.25 10.49
C THR A 184 -14.49 -9.42 9.53
N ARG A 185 -14.42 -10.45 8.68
CA ARG A 185 -15.44 -10.78 7.67
C ARG A 185 -15.72 -9.69 6.62
N SER A 186 -14.80 -8.73 6.43
CA SER A 186 -14.82 -7.73 5.33
C SER A 186 -14.51 -8.32 3.95
N GLY A 187 -14.00 -9.55 3.89
CA GLY A 187 -13.61 -10.20 2.64
C GLY A 187 -12.21 -9.82 2.14
N LYS A 188 -11.31 -9.37 3.03
CA LYS A 188 -9.90 -9.12 2.70
C LYS A 188 -9.20 -10.31 2.02
N GLY A 189 -9.51 -11.54 2.47
CA GLY A 189 -8.99 -12.78 1.90
C GLY A 189 -9.39 -12.92 0.42
N VAL A 190 -10.68 -12.72 0.12
CA VAL A 190 -11.20 -12.86 -1.24
C VAL A 190 -10.81 -11.71 -2.17
N GLY A 191 -10.54 -10.53 -1.62
CA GLY A 191 -10.26 -9.35 -2.44
C GLY A 191 -8.78 -9.07 -2.67
N LEU A 192 -7.98 -9.04 -1.62
CA LEU A 192 -6.59 -8.55 -1.74
C LEU A 192 -5.58 -9.68 -1.60
N VAL A 193 -5.76 -10.56 -0.61
CA VAL A 193 -4.76 -11.56 -0.25
C VAL A 193 -4.67 -12.67 -1.30
N VAL A 194 -5.77 -13.38 -1.56
CA VAL A 194 -5.78 -14.51 -2.51
C VAL A 194 -5.41 -14.06 -3.93
N PRO A 195 -5.98 -12.98 -4.50
CA PRO A 195 -5.54 -12.47 -5.81
C PRO A 195 -4.05 -12.16 -5.88
N THR A 196 -3.50 -11.54 -4.83
CA THR A 196 -2.07 -11.24 -4.77
C THR A 196 -1.23 -12.50 -4.78
N LEU A 197 -1.55 -13.49 -3.94
CA LEU A 197 -0.79 -14.75 -3.86
C LEU A 197 -0.95 -15.61 -5.12
N LEU A 198 -2.06 -15.46 -5.86
CA LEU A 198 -2.32 -16.12 -7.14
C LEU A 198 -1.78 -15.34 -8.35
N SER A 199 -1.08 -14.21 -8.16
CA SER A 199 -0.49 -13.42 -9.25
C SER A 199 0.98 -13.08 -9.04
N TRP A 200 1.41 -12.96 -7.78
CA TRP A 200 2.78 -12.64 -7.41
C TRP A 200 3.68 -13.85 -7.66
N GLY A 201 4.46 -13.82 -8.75
CA GLY A 201 5.29 -14.95 -9.15
C GLY A 201 6.59 -15.13 -8.35
N ALA A 202 7.05 -14.09 -7.64
CA ALA A 202 8.28 -14.14 -6.86
C ALA A 202 8.06 -14.74 -5.45
N SER A 203 9.12 -14.79 -4.65
CA SER A 203 9.09 -15.37 -3.30
C SER A 203 8.07 -14.69 -2.40
N SER A 204 7.57 -15.43 -1.40
CA SER A 204 6.60 -14.92 -0.43
C SER A 204 6.77 -15.55 0.95
N VAL A 205 6.58 -14.76 2.01
CA VAL A 205 6.36 -15.23 3.38
C VAL A 205 4.93 -14.84 3.75
N ILE A 206 4.13 -15.82 4.16
CA ILE A 206 2.69 -15.68 4.37
C ILE A 206 2.36 -16.12 5.80
N THR A 207 1.78 -15.25 6.63
CA THR A 207 1.14 -15.68 7.87
C THR A 207 -0.29 -16.15 7.56
N ASP A 208 -0.61 -17.40 7.91
CA ASP A 208 -1.88 -18.03 7.59
C ASP A 208 -2.53 -18.63 8.85
N LEU A 209 -3.42 -17.85 9.46
CA LEU A 209 -4.05 -18.23 10.73
C LEU A 209 -5.08 -19.37 10.61
N LYS A 210 -5.44 -19.78 9.39
CA LYS A 210 -6.50 -20.78 9.17
C LYS A 210 -6.11 -21.91 8.23
N GLY A 211 -4.94 -21.82 7.61
CA GLY A 211 -4.53 -22.72 6.52
C GLY A 211 -5.29 -22.46 5.21
N GLU A 212 -6.13 -21.41 5.14
CA GLU A 212 -6.97 -21.12 3.98
C GLU A 212 -6.13 -20.61 2.80
N LEU A 213 -5.05 -19.86 3.09
CA LEU A 213 -4.16 -19.34 2.06
C LEU A 213 -3.31 -20.46 1.48
N TRP A 214 -2.81 -21.40 2.31
CA TRP A 214 -2.15 -22.62 1.83
C TRP A 214 -3.08 -23.40 0.91
N ALA A 215 -4.30 -23.69 1.36
CA ALA A 215 -5.27 -24.50 0.63
C ALA A 215 -5.62 -23.90 -0.76
N LEU A 216 -5.81 -22.59 -0.83
CA LEU A 216 -6.25 -21.90 -2.04
C LEU A 216 -5.12 -21.52 -3.00
N THR A 217 -3.89 -21.36 -2.52
CA THR A 217 -2.83 -20.70 -3.31
C THR A 217 -1.57 -21.53 -3.52
N ALA A 218 -1.23 -22.44 -2.62
CA ALA A 218 0.03 -23.20 -2.70
C ALA A 218 0.10 -24.08 -3.97
N GLY A 219 -1.02 -24.69 -4.37
CA GLY A 219 -1.09 -25.55 -5.56
C GLY A 219 -0.73 -24.82 -6.86
N TRP A 220 -1.33 -23.64 -7.07
CA TRP A 220 -1.02 -22.81 -8.24
C TRP A 220 0.42 -22.27 -8.18
N ARG A 221 0.85 -21.80 -7.01
CA ARG A 221 2.21 -21.26 -6.84
C ARG A 221 3.26 -22.30 -7.16
N GLN A 222 3.07 -23.55 -6.72
CA GLN A 222 3.98 -24.64 -7.02
C GLN A 222 3.98 -24.99 -8.52
N LYS A 223 2.80 -25.26 -9.10
CA LYS A 223 2.70 -25.83 -10.46
C LYS A 223 2.88 -24.82 -11.58
N HIS A 224 2.40 -23.58 -11.39
CA HIS A 224 2.33 -22.59 -12.47
C HIS A 224 3.20 -21.36 -12.21
N ALA A 225 3.32 -20.91 -10.96
CA ALA A 225 4.29 -19.87 -10.62
C ALA A 225 5.71 -20.43 -10.41
N LYS A 226 5.89 -21.76 -10.51
CA LYS A 226 7.16 -22.47 -10.34
C LYS A 226 7.88 -22.14 -9.03
N ASN A 227 7.10 -21.91 -7.97
CA ASN A 227 7.67 -21.68 -6.65
C ASN A 227 7.95 -23.02 -5.95
N LYS A 228 8.99 -23.08 -5.13
CA LYS A 228 9.05 -24.07 -4.04
C LYS A 228 8.10 -23.62 -2.93
N VAL A 229 7.19 -24.49 -2.49
CA VAL A 229 6.19 -24.14 -1.48
C VAL A 229 6.45 -24.88 -0.16
N LEU A 230 6.73 -24.09 0.88
CA LEU A 230 7.08 -24.57 2.22
C LEU A 230 5.92 -24.32 3.17
N ARG A 231 5.46 -25.34 3.90
CA ARG A 231 4.45 -25.21 4.96
C ARG A 231 5.09 -25.42 6.33
N PHE A 232 5.24 -24.36 7.10
CA PHE A 232 5.67 -24.44 8.49
C PHE A 232 4.45 -24.32 9.41
N GLU A 233 4.10 -25.41 10.09
CA GLU A 233 2.99 -25.47 11.05
C GLU A 233 3.51 -26.07 12.37
N PRO A 234 3.92 -25.24 13.35
CA PRO A 234 4.68 -25.70 14.51
C PRO A 234 3.96 -26.71 15.40
N ALA A 235 2.63 -26.66 15.44
CA ALA A 235 1.81 -27.57 16.24
C ALA A 235 1.23 -28.75 15.43
N SER A 236 1.70 -28.97 14.20
CA SER A 236 1.23 -30.08 13.36
C SER A 236 2.14 -31.28 13.41
N THR A 237 1.55 -32.48 13.34
CA THR A 237 2.28 -33.75 13.32
C THR A 237 2.76 -34.19 11.94
N SER A 238 2.26 -33.58 10.86
CA SER A 238 2.52 -34.07 9.51
C SER A 238 2.48 -32.99 8.44
N GLY A 239 3.10 -33.29 7.30
CA GLY A 239 3.00 -32.50 6.07
C GLY A 239 3.65 -31.11 6.11
N GLY A 240 4.42 -30.78 7.14
CA GLY A 240 5.16 -29.53 7.26
C GLY A 240 6.68 -29.69 7.15
N VAL A 241 7.37 -28.57 6.98
CA VAL A 241 8.83 -28.44 7.16
C VAL A 241 9.17 -28.18 8.62
N CYS A 242 10.40 -28.51 9.01
CA CYS A 242 10.98 -28.11 10.28
C CYS A 242 11.96 -26.94 10.08
N TRP A 243 12.06 -26.08 11.10
CA TRP A 243 13.00 -24.97 11.12
C TRP A 243 13.54 -24.77 12.54
N ASN A 244 14.86 -24.91 12.69
CA ASN A 244 15.57 -24.70 13.94
C ASN A 244 16.16 -23.28 13.94
N PRO A 245 15.73 -22.37 14.84
CA PRO A 245 16.29 -21.02 14.95
C PRO A 245 17.81 -21.02 15.18
N LEU A 246 18.34 -22.04 15.88
CA LEU A 246 19.74 -22.12 16.23
C LEU A 246 20.65 -22.41 15.02
N ASP A 247 20.13 -23.03 13.96
CA ASP A 247 20.89 -23.28 12.73
C ASP A 247 21.23 -21.99 11.99
N GLU A 248 20.53 -20.89 12.28
CA GLU A 248 20.76 -19.58 11.65
C GLU A 248 21.90 -18.78 12.29
N ILE A 249 22.38 -19.20 13.46
CA ILE A 249 23.48 -18.55 14.18
C ILE A 249 24.80 -18.78 13.45
N ARG A 250 25.58 -17.71 13.25
CA ARG A 250 26.90 -17.77 12.61
C ARG A 250 28.00 -18.15 13.61
N LEU A 251 27.89 -19.37 14.14
CA LEU A 251 28.82 -19.92 15.12
C LEU A 251 30.27 -19.93 14.59
N GLY A 252 31.24 -19.60 15.44
CA GLY A 252 32.65 -19.45 15.11
C GLY A 252 33.02 -18.15 14.38
N THR A 253 32.12 -17.17 14.36
CA THR A 253 32.37 -15.83 13.78
C THR A 253 32.24 -14.75 14.82
N GLU A 254 32.78 -13.55 14.55
CA GLU A 254 32.63 -12.37 15.41
C GLU A 254 31.16 -11.97 15.68
N TYR A 255 30.22 -12.47 14.87
CA TYR A 255 28.79 -12.16 15.00
C TYR A 255 28.03 -13.10 15.95
N GLU A 256 28.61 -14.21 16.38
CA GLU A 256 27.87 -15.28 17.08
C GLU A 256 27.20 -14.81 18.37
N VAL A 257 27.89 -14.00 19.17
CA VAL A 257 27.35 -13.46 20.42
C VAL A 257 26.19 -12.52 20.13
N GLY A 258 26.34 -11.65 19.12
CA GLY A 258 25.28 -10.74 18.70
C GLY A 258 24.06 -11.48 18.14
N ASP A 259 24.27 -12.52 17.34
CA ASP A 259 23.20 -13.37 16.79
C ASP A 259 22.41 -14.05 17.93
N VAL A 260 23.11 -14.64 18.91
CA VAL A 260 22.48 -15.28 20.07
C VAL A 260 21.79 -14.26 20.98
N GLN A 261 22.37 -13.08 21.21
CA GLN A 261 21.72 -12.00 21.95
C GLN A 261 20.40 -11.59 21.29
N ASN A 262 20.39 -11.38 19.97
CA ASN A 262 19.16 -11.03 19.26
C ASN A 262 18.07 -12.11 19.42
N LEU A 263 18.44 -13.38 19.31
CA LEU A 263 17.52 -14.49 19.52
C LEU A 263 17.04 -14.56 20.98
N ALA A 264 17.94 -14.46 21.95
CA ALA A 264 17.63 -14.50 23.37
C ALA A 264 16.65 -13.40 23.75
N THR A 265 16.84 -12.16 23.24
CA THR A 265 15.89 -11.06 23.46
C THR A 265 14.48 -11.43 23.00
N LEU A 266 14.33 -12.10 21.85
CA LEU A 266 13.01 -12.51 21.35
C LEU A 266 12.37 -13.63 22.19
N ILE A 267 13.18 -14.46 22.82
CA ILE A 267 12.73 -15.52 23.73
C ILE A 267 12.27 -14.94 25.06
N VAL A 268 13.03 -14.00 25.64
CA VAL A 268 12.73 -13.40 26.95
C VAL A 268 11.72 -12.25 26.89
N ASP A 269 11.46 -11.70 25.69
CA ASP A 269 10.44 -10.69 25.42
C ASP A 269 9.40 -11.18 24.39
N PRO A 270 8.54 -12.16 24.78
CA PRO A 270 7.56 -12.76 23.89
C PRO A 270 6.45 -11.78 23.44
N ASP A 271 6.33 -10.61 24.08
CA ASP A 271 5.32 -9.60 23.79
C ASP A 271 5.88 -8.34 23.11
N GLY A 272 7.21 -8.12 23.16
CA GLY A 272 7.87 -6.99 22.52
C GLY A 272 7.84 -5.72 23.37
N LYS A 273 7.73 -5.84 24.68
CA LYS A 273 7.63 -4.70 25.62
C LYS A 273 9.00 -4.22 26.09
N GLY A 274 10.06 -4.96 25.80
CA GLY A 274 11.40 -4.73 26.34
C GLY A 274 11.66 -5.52 27.62
N LEU A 275 12.90 -5.41 28.10
CA LEU A 275 13.38 -6.07 29.32
C LEU A 275 13.35 -5.09 30.49
N ASP A 276 12.18 -4.96 31.13
CA ASP A 276 11.99 -3.98 32.21
C ASP A 276 12.42 -4.52 33.58
N SER A 277 12.17 -5.80 33.84
CA SER A 277 12.48 -6.42 35.13
C SER A 277 13.95 -6.86 35.23
N HIS A 278 14.50 -6.82 36.44
CA HIS A 278 15.83 -7.36 36.72
C HIS A 278 15.92 -8.85 36.32
N TRP A 279 14.88 -9.63 36.62
CA TRP A 279 14.78 -11.06 36.29
C TRP A 279 14.82 -11.35 34.79
N GLN A 280 14.20 -10.51 33.97
CA GLN A 280 14.30 -10.61 32.51
C GLN A 280 15.73 -10.38 32.01
N LYS A 281 16.43 -9.39 32.57
CA LYS A 281 17.80 -9.05 32.18
C LYS A 281 18.79 -10.14 32.57
N THR A 282 18.64 -10.72 33.76
CA THR A 282 19.49 -11.82 34.22
C THR A 282 19.18 -13.13 33.49
N ALA A 283 17.90 -13.46 33.27
CA ALA A 283 17.51 -14.62 32.45
C ALA A 283 18.01 -14.50 31.01
N PHE A 284 17.99 -13.29 30.43
CA PHE A 284 18.59 -13.01 29.13
C PHE A 284 20.09 -13.34 29.12
N ALA A 285 20.86 -12.81 30.07
CA ALA A 285 22.30 -13.05 30.14
C ALA A 285 22.63 -14.56 30.29
N LEU A 286 21.86 -15.25 31.13
CA LEU A 286 21.97 -16.70 31.30
C LEU A 286 21.69 -17.45 29.99
N LEU A 287 20.58 -17.16 29.33
CA LEU A 287 20.21 -17.84 28.07
C LEU A 287 21.25 -17.61 26.97
N VAL A 288 21.86 -16.43 26.89
CA VAL A 288 22.95 -16.18 25.92
C VAL A 288 24.11 -17.15 26.15
N GLY A 289 24.58 -17.29 27.39
CA GLY A 289 25.68 -18.20 27.72
C GLY A 289 25.32 -19.67 27.46
N VAL A 290 24.11 -20.09 27.86
CA VAL A 290 23.67 -21.49 27.74
C VAL A 290 23.43 -21.87 26.27
N ILE A 291 22.83 -20.98 25.46
CA ILE A 291 22.63 -21.23 24.02
C ILE A 291 23.97 -21.36 23.31
N LEU A 292 24.93 -20.46 23.58
CA LEU A 292 26.27 -20.56 23.02
C LEU A 292 26.96 -21.86 23.45
N HIS A 293 26.86 -22.23 24.73
CA HIS A 293 27.42 -23.49 25.22
C HIS A 293 26.82 -24.70 24.50
N ALA A 294 25.49 -24.72 24.35
CA ALA A 294 24.78 -25.78 23.66
C ALA A 294 25.21 -25.91 22.20
N LEU A 295 25.40 -24.78 21.51
CA LEU A 295 25.87 -24.73 20.13
C LEU A 295 27.28 -25.32 19.98
N TYR A 296 28.22 -24.92 20.82
CA TYR A 296 29.60 -25.44 20.79
C TYR A 296 29.64 -26.93 21.17
N LYS A 297 28.95 -27.34 22.23
CA LYS A 297 28.89 -28.73 22.65
C LYS A 297 28.29 -29.63 21.56
N ALA A 298 27.17 -29.20 20.95
CA ALA A 298 26.58 -29.94 19.84
C ALA A 298 27.50 -30.01 18.62
N LYS A 299 28.26 -28.96 18.33
CA LYS A 299 29.26 -28.96 17.24
C LYS A 299 30.36 -29.99 17.50
N ASP A 300 30.89 -30.04 18.72
CA ASP A 300 31.99 -30.93 19.10
C ASP A 300 31.53 -32.40 19.19
N ASP A 301 30.29 -32.63 19.65
CA ASP A 301 29.67 -33.95 19.72
C ASP A 301 29.13 -34.45 18.36
N GLY A 302 29.20 -33.63 17.30
CA GLY A 302 28.66 -33.95 15.97
C GLY A 302 27.12 -33.95 15.87
N GLY A 303 26.45 -33.34 16.85
CA GLY A 303 25.00 -33.19 16.92
C GLY A 303 24.47 -31.85 16.39
N THR A 304 23.26 -31.48 16.82
CA THR A 304 22.63 -30.18 16.50
C THR A 304 21.99 -29.61 17.75
N ALA A 305 22.37 -28.38 18.12
CA ALA A 305 21.74 -27.68 19.23
C ALA A 305 20.35 -27.21 18.83
N THR A 306 19.37 -27.36 19.71
CA THR A 306 17.98 -26.95 19.49
C THR A 306 17.45 -26.24 20.75
N LEU A 307 16.39 -25.44 20.62
CA LEU A 307 15.76 -24.84 21.81
C LEU A 307 15.25 -25.90 22.82
N PRO A 308 14.67 -27.04 22.39
CA PRO A 308 14.43 -28.17 23.27
C PRO A 308 15.68 -28.70 23.99
N SER A 309 16.84 -28.81 23.32
CA SER A 309 18.06 -29.28 23.98
C SER A 309 18.60 -28.27 24.99
N VAL A 310 18.42 -26.97 24.75
CA VAL A 310 18.75 -25.91 25.71
C VAL A 310 17.88 -26.01 26.97
N ASP A 311 16.57 -26.25 26.82
CA ASP A 311 15.69 -26.49 27.98
C ASP A 311 16.10 -27.76 28.74
N ALA A 312 16.41 -28.84 28.01
CA ALA A 312 16.87 -30.10 28.61
C ALA A 312 18.16 -29.92 29.40
N MET A 313 19.13 -29.13 28.92
CA MET A 313 20.36 -28.82 29.67
C MET A 313 20.06 -28.10 31.00
N LEU A 314 19.09 -27.17 31.01
CA LEU A 314 18.72 -26.43 32.22
C LEU A 314 17.88 -27.26 33.20
N ALA A 315 17.16 -28.28 32.71
CA ALA A 315 16.16 -29.03 33.45
C ALA A 315 16.52 -30.52 33.68
N ASP A 316 17.79 -30.89 33.51
CA ASP A 316 18.27 -32.27 33.71
C ASP A 316 18.10 -32.70 35.18
N PRO A 317 17.26 -33.71 35.50
CA PRO A 317 17.08 -34.18 36.87
C PRO A 317 18.25 -35.00 37.39
N ASN A 318 19.16 -35.47 36.52
CA ASN A 318 20.28 -36.32 36.88
C ASN A 318 21.58 -35.55 37.12
N ARG A 319 21.53 -34.22 37.00
CA ARG A 319 22.69 -33.34 37.07
C ARG A 319 22.42 -32.20 38.03
N ASP A 320 23.36 -31.96 38.95
CA ASP A 320 23.31 -30.74 39.74
C ASP A 320 23.52 -29.51 38.84
N ILE A 321 22.74 -28.45 39.06
CA ILE A 321 22.83 -27.27 38.19
C ILE A 321 24.18 -26.55 38.33
N GLY A 322 24.83 -26.62 39.49
CA GLY A 322 26.18 -26.10 39.72
C GLY A 322 27.23 -26.80 38.84
N GLU A 323 27.04 -28.08 38.53
CA GLU A 323 27.90 -28.79 37.57
C GLU A 323 27.76 -28.22 36.16
N LEU A 324 26.59 -27.73 35.75
CA LEU A 324 26.41 -27.04 34.46
C LEU A 324 27.19 -25.73 34.43
N TRP A 325 27.13 -24.95 35.51
CA TRP A 325 27.93 -23.72 35.61
C TRP A 325 29.42 -24.02 35.57
N MET A 326 29.88 -25.05 36.29
CA MET A 326 31.28 -25.45 36.28
C MET A 326 31.72 -25.94 34.89
N GLU A 327 30.91 -26.74 34.19
CA GLU A 327 31.17 -27.15 32.80
C GLU A 327 31.27 -25.91 31.90
N MET A 328 30.28 -25.02 31.94
CA MET A 328 30.29 -23.80 31.13
C MET A 328 31.51 -22.90 31.39
N ALA A 329 32.02 -22.86 32.62
CA ALA A 329 33.18 -22.06 33.01
C ALA A 329 34.53 -22.69 32.62
N THR A 330 34.59 -23.99 32.41
CA THR A 330 35.84 -24.75 32.21
C THR A 330 35.96 -25.42 30.84
N TYR A 331 34.84 -25.65 30.16
CA TYR A 331 34.80 -26.25 28.82
C TYR A 331 35.56 -25.37 27.82
N GLY A 332 36.35 -26.01 26.96
CA GLY A 332 37.12 -25.35 25.90
C GLY A 332 36.29 -25.23 24.61
N HIS A 333 35.57 -24.11 24.45
CA HIS A 333 34.67 -23.88 23.31
C HIS A 333 35.39 -23.45 22.03
N VAL A 334 36.41 -22.60 22.13
CA VAL A 334 37.11 -22.02 20.96
C VAL A 334 38.59 -22.36 21.07
N ASP A 335 39.09 -23.18 20.16
CA ASP A 335 40.49 -23.62 20.12
C ASP A 335 40.97 -24.18 21.48
N GLY A 336 40.08 -24.89 22.18
CA GLY A 336 40.35 -25.47 23.51
C GLY A 336 40.34 -24.46 24.66
N GLN A 337 40.02 -23.18 24.41
CA GLN A 337 39.86 -22.14 25.42
C GLN A 337 38.39 -21.87 25.73
N ASN A 338 38.10 -21.42 26.95
CA ASN A 338 36.75 -21.07 27.36
C ASN A 338 36.27 -19.79 26.64
N HIS A 339 35.07 -19.85 26.06
CA HIS A 339 34.49 -18.67 25.42
C HIS A 339 34.06 -17.66 26.49
N HIS A 340 34.60 -16.44 26.43
CA HIS A 340 34.43 -15.42 27.48
C HIS A 340 32.95 -15.18 27.87
N ALA A 341 32.04 -15.00 26.91
CA ALA A 341 30.62 -14.77 27.23
C ALA A 341 29.97 -15.96 27.96
N ILE A 342 30.38 -17.20 27.66
CA ILE A 342 29.85 -18.42 28.28
C ILE A 342 30.36 -18.53 29.71
N GLY A 343 31.69 -18.43 29.89
CA GLY A 343 32.29 -18.51 31.22
C GLY A 343 31.88 -17.38 32.16
N SER A 344 31.66 -16.17 31.63
CA SER A 344 31.15 -15.05 32.43
C SER A 344 29.69 -15.27 32.86
N ALA A 345 28.81 -15.78 31.99
CA ALA A 345 27.45 -16.13 32.39
C ALA A 345 27.42 -17.22 33.47
N ALA A 346 28.32 -18.21 33.38
CA ALA A 346 28.45 -19.26 34.37
C ALA A 346 28.97 -18.75 35.73
N ARG A 347 30.04 -17.95 35.72
CA ARG A 347 30.58 -17.33 36.96
C ARG A 347 29.55 -16.44 37.64
N ASP A 348 28.83 -15.65 36.86
CA ASP A 348 27.75 -14.79 37.37
C ASP A 348 26.63 -15.61 38.04
N MET A 349 26.36 -16.85 37.61
CA MET A 349 25.43 -17.75 38.31
C MET A 349 26.03 -18.38 39.58
N MET A 350 27.32 -18.70 39.58
CA MET A 350 28.01 -19.28 40.74
C MET A 350 28.26 -18.25 41.86
N ASP A 351 28.49 -16.99 41.50
CA ASP A 351 28.74 -15.91 42.45
C ASP A 351 27.45 -15.40 43.12
N ARG A 352 26.28 -15.81 42.61
CA ARG A 352 24.97 -15.42 43.16
C ARG A 352 24.56 -16.27 44.36
N PRO A 353 23.81 -15.69 45.31
CA PRO A 353 23.11 -16.47 46.32
C PRO A 353 22.18 -17.52 45.68
N GLU A 354 22.10 -18.72 46.27
CA GLU A 354 21.34 -19.85 45.71
C GLU A 354 19.87 -19.52 45.40
N GLU A 355 19.20 -18.75 46.27
CA GLU A 355 17.80 -18.34 46.05
C GLU A 355 17.64 -17.42 44.83
N GLU A 356 18.57 -16.46 44.66
CA GLU A 356 18.56 -15.55 43.52
C GLU A 356 18.88 -16.30 42.23
N ALA A 357 19.92 -17.15 42.25
CA ALA A 357 20.28 -18.02 41.13
C ALA A 357 19.10 -18.94 40.73
N GLY A 358 18.40 -19.53 41.71
CA GLY A 358 17.20 -20.32 41.50
C GLY A 358 16.06 -19.52 40.85
N SER A 359 15.85 -18.27 41.28
CA SER A 359 14.86 -17.37 40.68
C SER A 359 15.18 -17.04 39.21
N VAL A 360 16.45 -16.72 38.89
CA VAL A 360 16.91 -16.49 37.52
C VAL A 360 16.72 -17.73 36.64
N LEU A 361 17.11 -18.91 37.14
CA LEU A 361 16.95 -20.19 36.43
C LEU A 361 15.47 -20.50 36.16
N SER A 362 14.61 -20.33 37.16
CA SER A 362 13.16 -20.57 37.02
C SER A 362 12.53 -19.64 35.98
N THR A 363 12.98 -18.38 35.93
CA THR A 363 12.57 -17.39 34.95
C THR A 363 13.02 -17.79 33.54
N ALA A 364 14.29 -18.16 33.36
CA ALA A 364 14.80 -18.64 32.07
C ALA A 364 14.05 -19.87 31.55
N LYS A 365 13.80 -20.87 32.42
CA LYS A 365 13.00 -22.07 32.10
C LYS A 365 11.58 -21.74 31.65
N SER A 366 10.96 -20.70 32.23
CA SER A 366 9.59 -20.30 31.87
C SER A 366 9.47 -19.83 30.42
N TYR A 367 10.50 -19.16 29.89
CA TYR A 367 10.55 -18.72 28.49
C TYR A 367 10.73 -19.87 27.50
N LEU A 368 11.32 -20.99 27.94
CA LEU A 368 11.53 -22.17 27.10
C LEU A 368 10.39 -23.19 27.16
N ALA A 369 9.38 -22.97 28.01
CA ALA A 369 8.31 -23.92 28.26
C ALA A 369 7.53 -24.35 26.98
N LEU A 370 7.44 -23.48 25.97
CA LEU A 370 6.83 -23.81 24.68
C LEU A 370 7.52 -25.02 24.00
N TYR A 371 8.84 -25.12 24.12
CA TYR A 371 9.65 -26.13 23.44
C TYR A 371 9.64 -27.50 24.13
N ARG A 372 8.97 -27.62 25.29
CA ARG A 372 8.71 -28.91 25.95
C ARG A 372 7.60 -29.70 25.29
N ASP A 373 6.77 -29.06 24.47
CA ASP A 373 5.78 -29.76 23.68
C ASP A 373 6.47 -30.64 22.64
N PRO A 374 6.21 -31.96 22.61
CA PRO A 374 6.91 -32.88 21.71
C PRO A 374 6.66 -32.59 20.22
N VAL A 375 5.48 -32.04 19.88
CA VAL A 375 5.13 -31.66 18.50
C VAL A 375 5.93 -30.43 18.08
N VAL A 376 5.97 -29.40 18.93
CA VAL A 376 6.77 -28.19 18.68
C VAL A 376 8.25 -28.53 18.65
N ALA A 377 8.74 -29.30 19.62
CA ALA A 377 10.13 -29.74 19.71
C ALA A 377 10.59 -30.43 18.44
N ARG A 378 9.78 -31.37 17.91
CA ARG A 378 10.07 -32.05 16.63
C ARG A 378 10.10 -31.06 15.46
N ASN A 379 9.24 -30.05 15.45
CA ASN A 379 9.17 -29.09 14.35
C ASN A 379 10.28 -28.03 14.38
N VAL A 380 11.00 -27.90 15.50
CA VAL A 380 12.20 -27.05 15.63
C VAL A 380 13.50 -27.83 15.83
N SER A 381 13.48 -29.16 15.66
CA SER A 381 14.65 -30.00 15.94
C SER A 381 15.71 -30.01 14.82
N ARG A 382 15.36 -29.49 13.64
CA ARG A 382 16.23 -29.41 12.45
C ARG A 382 15.70 -28.33 11.50
N SER A 383 16.49 -27.98 10.49
CA SER A 383 16.05 -27.07 9.42
C SER A 383 16.00 -27.73 8.05
N ASP A 384 14.80 -27.85 7.48
CA ASP A 384 14.57 -28.31 6.09
C ASP A 384 14.80 -27.19 5.05
N PHE A 385 15.04 -25.94 5.50
CA PHE A 385 15.43 -24.78 4.69
C PHE A 385 16.21 -23.76 5.56
N ARG A 386 16.91 -22.81 4.93
CA ARG A 386 17.52 -21.63 5.57
C ARG A 386 16.81 -20.36 5.13
N ILE A 387 16.72 -19.36 6.00
CA ILE A 387 16.04 -18.09 5.71
C ILE A 387 16.59 -17.42 4.45
N LYS A 388 17.92 -17.41 4.26
CA LYS A 388 18.54 -16.84 3.05
C LYS A 388 18.07 -17.53 1.75
N GLN A 389 17.68 -18.80 1.78
CA GLN A 389 17.16 -19.47 0.58
C GLN A 389 15.84 -18.87 0.08
N LEU A 390 15.09 -18.14 0.93
CA LEU A 390 13.84 -17.49 0.52
C LEU A 390 14.03 -16.49 -0.63
N MET A 391 15.19 -15.84 -0.73
CA MET A 391 15.49 -14.82 -1.75
C MET A 391 16.62 -15.20 -2.72
N HIS A 392 17.37 -16.26 -2.42
CA HIS A 392 18.60 -16.62 -3.14
C HIS A 392 18.57 -18.01 -3.79
N GLU A 393 17.47 -18.75 -3.69
CA GLU A 393 17.30 -19.97 -4.50
C GLU A 393 17.10 -19.67 -5.99
N ASP A 394 17.40 -20.66 -6.83
CA ASP A 394 17.18 -20.61 -8.29
C ASP A 394 15.70 -20.41 -8.61
N ASP A 395 14.82 -21.19 -7.97
CA ASP A 395 13.37 -21.01 -8.03
C ASP A 395 12.86 -20.11 -6.88
N PRO A 396 11.84 -19.27 -7.10
CA PRO A 396 11.22 -18.49 -6.03
C PRO A 396 10.62 -19.38 -4.94
N VAL A 397 10.61 -18.92 -3.69
CA VAL A 397 10.19 -19.73 -2.53
C VAL A 397 9.02 -19.08 -1.81
N SER A 398 7.99 -19.87 -1.51
CA SER A 398 6.80 -19.44 -0.74
C SER A 398 6.74 -20.16 0.59
N LEU A 399 7.00 -19.45 1.68
CA LEU A 399 6.88 -19.97 3.05
C LEU A 399 5.54 -19.57 3.66
N TYR A 400 4.72 -20.57 3.96
CA TYR A 400 3.47 -20.40 4.69
C TYR A 400 3.69 -20.75 6.15
N ILE A 401 3.44 -19.78 7.03
CA ILE A 401 3.49 -19.93 8.48
C ILE A 401 2.06 -20.13 8.95
N VAL A 402 1.69 -21.39 9.16
CA VAL A 402 0.32 -21.76 9.54
C VAL A 402 0.24 -21.85 11.06
N THR A 403 -0.71 -21.13 11.65
CA THR A 403 -1.00 -21.23 13.09
C THR A 403 -2.50 -21.27 13.31
N GLN A 404 -3.00 -22.38 13.85
CA GLN A 404 -4.43 -22.52 14.09
C GLN A 404 -4.90 -21.54 15.18
N PRO A 405 -6.16 -21.07 15.15
CA PRO A 405 -6.64 -20.05 16.09
C PRO A 405 -6.47 -20.44 17.56
N ASN A 406 -6.63 -21.72 17.88
CA ASN A 406 -6.48 -22.25 19.25
C ASN A 406 -5.04 -22.20 19.75
N ASP A 407 -4.05 -22.31 18.85
CA ASP A 407 -2.63 -22.31 19.19
C ASP A 407 -1.98 -20.94 19.01
N LYS A 408 -2.72 -19.95 18.48
CA LYS A 408 -2.20 -18.63 18.10
C LYS A 408 -1.43 -17.94 19.21
N ALA A 409 -2.02 -17.82 20.40
CA ALA A 409 -1.38 -17.14 21.53
C ALA A 409 -0.13 -17.91 22.02
N ARG A 410 -0.22 -19.23 22.03
CA ARG A 410 0.84 -20.15 22.47
C ARG A 410 2.03 -20.16 21.53
N LEU A 411 1.80 -20.20 20.21
CA LEU A 411 2.84 -20.24 19.17
C LEU A 411 3.38 -18.86 18.79
N ARG A 412 2.74 -17.78 19.25
CA ARG A 412 3.16 -16.40 18.97
C ARG A 412 4.66 -16.17 19.18
N PRO A 413 5.31 -16.61 20.27
CA PRO A 413 6.74 -16.40 20.47
C PRO A 413 7.61 -17.00 19.35
N LEU A 414 7.33 -18.23 18.92
CA LEU A 414 8.08 -18.89 17.84
C LEU A 414 7.85 -18.21 16.48
N VAL A 415 6.61 -17.80 16.17
CA VAL A 415 6.32 -17.06 14.94
C VAL A 415 7.02 -15.69 14.94
N ARG A 416 7.06 -15.00 16.09
CA ARG A 416 7.81 -13.75 16.26
C ARG A 416 9.30 -13.94 15.99
N VAL A 417 9.91 -15.01 16.54
CA VAL A 417 11.31 -15.36 16.26
C VAL A 417 11.53 -15.54 14.76
N MET A 418 10.70 -16.35 14.09
CA MET A 418 10.82 -16.59 12.65
C MET A 418 10.71 -15.30 11.82
N VAL A 419 9.66 -14.49 12.04
CA VAL A 419 9.45 -13.24 11.29
C VAL A 419 10.59 -12.25 11.53
N ASN A 420 11.06 -12.12 12.77
CA ASN A 420 12.17 -11.22 13.10
C ASN A 420 13.47 -11.65 12.41
N MET A 421 13.79 -12.96 12.45
CA MET A 421 14.98 -13.49 11.80
C MET A 421 14.89 -13.38 10.27
N ILE A 422 13.70 -13.54 9.67
CA ILE A 422 13.50 -13.31 8.23
C ILE A 422 13.91 -11.89 7.85
N VAL A 423 13.41 -10.89 8.58
CA VAL A 423 13.73 -9.48 8.29
C VAL A 423 15.22 -9.22 8.51
N ARG A 424 15.76 -9.62 9.66
CA ARG A 424 17.15 -9.35 10.03
C ARG A 424 18.15 -10.01 9.09
N LEU A 425 17.95 -11.28 8.74
CA LEU A 425 18.93 -12.03 7.93
C LEU A 425 18.86 -11.70 6.44
N LEU A 426 17.71 -11.22 5.95
CA LEU A 426 17.54 -10.82 4.56
C LEU A 426 17.88 -9.34 4.31
N ALA A 427 17.93 -8.51 5.37
CA ALA A 427 18.30 -7.10 5.31
C ALA A 427 19.72 -6.81 5.86
N ASP A 428 20.70 -7.67 5.54
CA ASP A 428 22.05 -7.64 6.12
C ASP A 428 22.99 -6.61 5.43
N LYS A 429 23.33 -6.81 4.15
CA LYS A 429 24.30 -5.95 3.42
C LYS A 429 23.76 -5.40 2.11
N MET A 430 24.06 -4.13 1.84
CA MET A 430 23.74 -3.43 0.59
C MET A 430 25.04 -2.90 -0.01
N ASP A 431 25.47 -3.48 -1.13
CA ASP A 431 26.63 -2.95 -1.87
C ASP A 431 26.18 -1.89 -2.87
N PHE A 432 27.11 -1.00 -3.21
CA PHE A 432 26.87 0.11 -4.13
C PHE A 432 27.83 0.04 -5.31
N GLU A 433 27.29 0.03 -6.52
CA GLU A 433 28.06 0.15 -7.75
C GLU A 433 27.59 1.38 -8.53
N GLY A 434 28.52 2.27 -8.89
CA GLY A 434 28.20 3.50 -9.61
C GLY A 434 27.21 4.42 -8.88
N GLY A 435 27.20 4.39 -7.54
CA GLY A 435 26.28 5.18 -6.70
C GLY A 435 24.84 4.63 -6.64
N ARG A 436 24.60 3.40 -7.12
CA ARG A 436 23.30 2.72 -7.04
C ARG A 436 23.41 1.45 -6.21
N PRO A 437 22.40 1.13 -5.38
CA PRO A 437 22.38 -0.13 -4.65
C PRO A 437 22.30 -1.30 -5.63
N VAL A 438 23.13 -2.32 -5.42
CA VAL A 438 23.10 -3.57 -6.18
C VAL A 438 22.17 -4.55 -5.48
N ALA A 439 21.24 -5.15 -6.23
CA ALA A 439 20.37 -6.17 -5.69
C ALA A 439 21.15 -7.48 -5.54
N HIS A 440 21.38 -7.93 -4.30
CA HIS A 440 22.06 -9.21 -4.03
C HIS A 440 21.12 -10.43 -4.03
N TYR A 441 19.82 -10.22 -4.25
CA TYR A 441 18.81 -11.29 -4.25
C TYR A 441 18.46 -11.74 -5.67
N LYS A 442 18.12 -13.02 -5.84
CA LYS A 442 17.59 -13.57 -7.10
C LYS A 442 16.10 -13.25 -7.26
N HIS A 443 15.37 -13.26 -6.14
CA HIS A 443 13.91 -13.06 -6.12
C HIS A 443 13.50 -12.00 -5.11
N ARG A 444 12.60 -11.10 -5.51
CA ARG A 444 11.91 -10.21 -4.56
C ARG A 444 11.07 -11.02 -3.58
N LEU A 445 10.95 -10.55 -2.35
CA LEU A 445 10.15 -11.20 -1.31
C LEU A 445 8.91 -10.37 -0.98
N LEU A 446 7.73 -10.99 -1.04
CA LEU A 446 6.50 -10.43 -0.48
C LEU A 446 6.30 -10.96 0.94
N MET A 447 6.30 -10.09 1.94
CA MET A 447 5.85 -10.43 3.29
C MET A 447 4.36 -10.11 3.42
N MET A 448 3.51 -11.11 3.17
CA MET A 448 2.06 -11.04 3.35
C MET A 448 1.73 -11.39 4.81
N LEU A 449 1.67 -10.37 5.65
CA LEU A 449 1.41 -10.53 7.08
C LEU A 449 -0.07 -10.28 7.36
N ASP A 450 -0.88 -11.33 7.21
CA ASP A 450 -2.26 -11.30 7.66
C ASP A 450 -2.32 -11.22 9.19
N GLU A 451 -3.21 -10.38 9.68
CA GLU A 451 -3.39 -10.05 11.08
C GLU A 451 -2.08 -9.66 11.79
N PHE A 452 -1.28 -8.81 11.13
CA PHE A 452 0.03 -8.34 11.57
C PHE A 452 0.09 -7.93 13.06
N PRO A 453 -0.86 -7.15 13.62
CA PRO A 453 -0.83 -6.78 15.04
C PRO A 453 -0.87 -7.96 16.01
N SER A 454 -1.34 -9.13 15.57
CA SER A 454 -1.39 -10.32 16.42
C SER A 454 -0.02 -10.90 16.76
N LEU A 455 1.02 -10.50 16.02
CA LEU A 455 2.41 -10.81 16.35
C LEU A 455 2.90 -9.99 17.55
N GLY A 456 2.20 -8.96 18.00
CA GLY A 456 2.68 -8.01 19.00
C GLY A 456 3.72 -7.04 18.43
N LYS A 457 4.37 -6.26 19.30
CA LYS A 457 5.39 -5.29 18.88
C LYS A 457 6.65 -6.01 18.40
N LEU A 458 7.07 -5.74 17.16
CA LEU A 458 8.34 -6.19 16.61
C LEU A 458 9.17 -4.95 16.26
N GLU A 459 10.06 -4.52 17.16
CA GLU A 459 10.82 -3.27 16.97
C GLU A 459 11.55 -3.24 15.61
N ILE A 460 12.15 -4.37 15.22
CA ILE A 460 12.81 -4.49 13.92
C ILE A 460 11.86 -4.20 12.75
N MET A 461 10.58 -4.55 12.82
CA MET A 461 9.64 -4.25 11.74
C MET A 461 9.48 -2.73 11.62
N GLN A 462 9.28 -2.04 12.74
CA GLN A 462 9.11 -0.59 12.76
C GLN A 462 10.35 0.16 12.23
N GLU A 463 11.54 -0.25 12.65
CA GLU A 463 12.79 0.37 12.22
C GLU A 463 13.15 0.01 10.76
N SER A 464 12.94 -1.24 10.38
CA SER A 464 13.39 -1.77 9.09
C SER A 464 12.47 -1.46 7.93
N LEU A 465 11.17 -1.22 8.18
CA LEU A 465 10.21 -0.85 7.13
C LEU A 465 10.67 0.35 6.28
N ALA A 466 11.50 1.25 6.84
CA ALA A 466 12.02 2.40 6.12
C ALA A 466 13.05 2.02 5.03
N PHE A 467 13.74 0.88 5.14
CA PHE A 467 14.85 0.52 4.25
C PHE A 467 14.75 -0.87 3.60
N VAL A 468 13.96 -1.81 4.13
CA VAL A 468 13.83 -3.20 3.59
C VAL A 468 13.28 -3.23 2.16
N ALA A 469 12.57 -2.18 1.75
CA ALA A 469 12.20 -1.94 0.37
C ALA A 469 13.42 -1.98 -0.60
N GLY A 470 14.56 -1.42 -0.18
CA GLY A 470 15.82 -1.44 -0.93
C GLY A 470 16.45 -2.84 -1.01
N TYR A 471 16.17 -3.71 -0.03
CA TYR A 471 16.59 -5.10 -0.01
C TYR A 471 15.66 -6.03 -0.80
N GLY A 472 14.70 -5.49 -1.55
CA GLY A 472 13.78 -6.29 -2.37
C GLY A 472 12.62 -6.92 -1.60
N ILE A 473 12.44 -6.55 -0.33
CA ILE A 473 11.34 -7.01 0.51
C ILE A 473 10.19 -6.03 0.41
N LYS A 474 9.00 -6.53 0.10
CA LYS A 474 7.76 -5.78 0.07
C LYS A 474 6.84 -6.26 1.20
N CYS A 475 6.59 -5.41 2.17
CA CYS A 475 5.63 -5.68 3.23
C CYS A 475 4.20 -5.37 2.76
N TYR A 476 3.30 -6.33 2.98
CA TYR A 476 1.86 -6.18 2.87
C TYR A 476 1.26 -6.52 4.23
N LEU A 477 1.00 -5.48 5.02
CA LEU A 477 0.57 -5.58 6.40
C LEU A 477 -0.95 -5.42 6.49
N ILE A 478 -1.61 -6.33 7.20
CA ILE A 478 -3.06 -6.27 7.36
C ILE A 478 -3.42 -6.18 8.85
N CYS A 479 -4.14 -5.14 9.23
CA CYS A 479 -4.71 -4.96 10.56
C CYS A 479 -6.24 -4.86 10.47
N GLN A 480 -6.94 -5.12 11.57
CA GLN A 480 -8.40 -4.97 11.60
C GLN A 480 -8.82 -3.50 11.66
N ASP A 481 -8.07 -2.73 12.43
CA ASP A 481 -8.26 -1.29 12.64
C ASP A 481 -6.93 -0.64 13.03
N ILE A 482 -6.92 0.71 13.04
CA ILE A 482 -5.71 1.46 13.41
C ILE A 482 -5.39 1.37 14.91
N ASN A 483 -6.38 1.07 15.76
CA ASN A 483 -6.19 0.99 17.21
C ASN A 483 -5.35 -0.22 17.59
N GLN A 484 -5.46 -1.33 16.85
CA GLN A 484 -4.56 -2.48 17.02
C GLN A 484 -3.09 -2.11 16.85
N LEU A 485 -2.77 -1.20 15.94
CA LEU A 485 -1.41 -0.69 15.76
C LEU A 485 -1.05 0.33 16.84
N LYS A 486 -1.94 1.27 17.14
CA LYS A 486 -1.69 2.36 18.10
C LYS A 486 -1.77 1.97 19.58
N SER A 487 -2.25 0.77 19.88
CA SER A 487 -2.29 0.22 21.23
C SER A 487 -0.89 0.22 21.85
N ARG A 488 -0.76 0.76 23.06
CA ARG A 488 0.49 0.71 23.84
C ARG A 488 0.74 -0.68 24.45
N GLU A 489 -0.32 -1.44 24.70
CA GLU A 489 -0.22 -2.73 25.40
C GLU A 489 0.11 -3.88 24.45
N THR A 490 -0.47 -3.85 23.24
CA THR A 490 -0.44 -4.96 22.29
C THR A 490 0.08 -4.56 20.91
N GLY A 491 0.19 -3.27 20.63
CA GLY A 491 0.65 -2.72 19.36
C GLY A 491 2.00 -2.03 19.48
N TYR A 492 2.20 -0.98 18.68
CA TYR A 492 3.44 -0.22 18.57
C TYR A 492 3.39 1.11 19.34
N GLY A 493 2.24 1.46 19.93
CA GLY A 493 2.02 2.75 20.58
C GLY A 493 1.58 3.86 19.62
N HIS A 494 1.33 5.05 20.16
CA HIS A 494 0.74 6.16 19.39
C HIS A 494 1.74 6.81 18.41
N ASP A 495 3.03 6.68 18.71
CA ASP A 495 4.16 7.23 17.94
C ASP A 495 4.71 6.22 16.92
N GLU A 496 3.90 5.23 16.54
CA GLU A 496 4.29 4.20 15.59
C GLU A 496 4.65 4.79 14.21
N SER A 497 5.65 4.19 13.56
CA SER A 497 6.10 4.60 12.22
C SER A 497 5.68 3.63 11.10
N ILE A 498 4.88 2.61 11.41
CA ILE A 498 4.42 1.63 10.42
C ILE A 498 3.52 2.31 9.39
N THR A 499 2.56 3.13 9.86
CA THR A 499 1.63 3.84 8.97
C THR A 499 2.34 4.84 8.05
N SER A 500 3.37 5.53 8.54
CA SER A 500 4.12 6.53 7.76
C SER A 500 5.05 5.89 6.72
N ASN A 501 5.57 4.69 6.97
CA ASN A 501 6.40 3.95 6.01
C ASN A 501 5.57 3.20 4.94
N CYS A 502 4.27 3.00 5.16
CA CYS A 502 3.36 2.42 4.17
C CYS A 502 2.79 3.49 3.24
N HIS A 503 3.40 3.64 2.06
CA HIS A 503 3.00 4.65 1.07
C HIS A 503 1.65 4.33 0.43
N VAL A 504 1.28 3.05 0.39
CA VAL A 504 -0.05 2.62 -0.03
C VAL A 504 -0.83 2.21 1.20
N GLN A 505 -1.97 2.84 1.40
CA GLN A 505 -2.93 2.42 2.42
C GLN A 505 -4.26 2.14 1.76
N ASN A 506 -4.94 1.09 2.19
CA ASN A 506 -6.32 0.85 1.76
C ASN A 506 -7.17 0.40 2.94
N ALA A 507 -8.47 0.68 2.86
CA ALA A 507 -9.38 0.37 3.93
C ALA A 507 -10.72 -0.12 3.40
N TYR A 508 -11.19 -1.20 4.01
CA TYR A 508 -12.60 -1.60 3.97
C TYR A 508 -13.42 -0.69 4.88
N PRO A 509 -14.76 -0.74 4.81
CA PRO A 509 -15.62 0.00 5.74
C PRO A 509 -15.24 -0.33 7.19
N PRO A 510 -14.80 0.66 7.99
CA PRO A 510 -14.33 0.41 9.35
C PRO A 510 -15.50 0.17 10.31
N ASN A 511 -15.24 -0.55 11.40
CA ASN A 511 -16.19 -0.72 12.51
C ASN A 511 -15.98 0.30 13.65
N ARG A 512 -14.84 1.00 13.66
CA ARG A 512 -14.40 1.89 14.75
C ARG A 512 -14.35 3.34 14.27
N VAL A 513 -14.83 4.25 15.13
CA VAL A 513 -14.87 5.69 14.83
C VAL A 513 -13.48 6.26 14.63
N GLU A 514 -12.50 5.83 15.42
CA GLU A 514 -11.12 6.33 15.35
C GLU A 514 -10.47 5.99 14.00
N THR A 515 -10.78 4.82 13.45
CA THR A 515 -10.34 4.44 12.09
C THR A 515 -11.06 5.30 11.06
N ALA A 516 -12.38 5.50 11.20
CA ALA A 516 -13.15 6.36 10.29
C ALA A 516 -12.65 7.81 10.27
N GLU A 517 -12.32 8.37 11.43
CA GLU A 517 -11.70 9.70 11.54
C GLU A 517 -10.31 9.74 10.89
N HIS A 518 -9.49 8.71 11.11
CA HIS A 518 -8.18 8.60 10.46
C HIS A 518 -8.33 8.60 8.93
N LEU A 519 -9.22 7.77 8.38
CA LEU A 519 -9.49 7.71 6.94
C LEU A 519 -10.06 9.03 6.40
N SER A 520 -10.94 9.69 7.15
CA SER A 520 -11.47 11.02 6.77
C SER A 520 -10.35 12.06 6.68
N ARG A 521 -9.42 12.06 7.65
CA ARG A 521 -8.23 12.95 7.63
C ARG A 521 -7.29 12.62 6.47
N LEU A 522 -7.04 11.34 6.18
CA LEU A 522 -6.24 10.90 5.02
C LEU A 522 -6.87 11.31 3.69
N THR A 523 -8.20 11.25 3.60
CA THR A 523 -8.94 11.65 2.39
C THR A 523 -8.87 13.16 2.17
N GLY A 524 -8.86 13.93 3.25
CA GLY A 524 -8.65 15.38 3.23
C GLY A 524 -9.93 16.21 3.09
N GLN A 525 -9.73 17.52 3.03
CA GLN A 525 -10.79 18.52 3.01
C GLN A 525 -11.03 19.05 1.59
N THR A 526 -12.29 19.27 1.26
CA THR A 526 -12.75 19.84 -0.02
C THR A 526 -13.57 21.10 0.22
N THR A 527 -13.68 21.92 -0.82
CA THR A 527 -14.46 23.16 -0.79
C THR A 527 -15.77 22.93 -1.54
N VAL A 528 -16.90 23.07 -0.84
CA VAL A 528 -18.23 23.01 -1.45
C VAL A 528 -18.74 24.42 -1.65
N VAL A 529 -19.06 24.78 -2.88
CA VAL A 529 -19.69 26.06 -3.20
C VAL A 529 -21.21 25.91 -3.08
N LYS A 530 -21.79 26.53 -2.06
CA LYS A 530 -23.25 26.59 -1.88
C LYS A 530 -23.79 27.83 -2.58
N GLU A 531 -24.60 27.63 -3.61
CA GLU A 531 -25.38 28.71 -4.21
C GLU A 531 -26.63 28.97 -3.35
N GLN A 532 -26.76 30.20 -2.85
CA GLN A 532 -27.98 30.70 -2.21
C GLN A 532 -28.66 31.66 -3.17
N ILE A 533 -29.85 31.29 -3.62
CA ILE A 533 -30.68 32.11 -4.50
C ILE A 533 -31.72 32.83 -3.65
N THR A 534 -31.57 34.14 -3.51
CA THR A 534 -32.56 34.99 -2.86
C THR A 534 -33.38 35.70 -3.94
N THR A 535 -34.68 35.41 -3.97
CA THR A 535 -35.61 36.08 -4.88
C THR A 535 -36.37 37.15 -4.10
N SER A 536 -36.08 38.42 -4.35
CA SER A 536 -36.86 39.53 -3.80
C SER A 536 -37.83 40.05 -4.87
N GLY A 537 -39.13 39.96 -4.59
CA GLY A 537 -40.17 40.48 -5.48
C GLY A 537 -41.51 40.70 -4.76
N ARG A 538 -41.96 41.96 -4.68
CA ARG A 538 -43.38 42.30 -4.50
C ARG A 538 -44.11 41.91 -5.79
N ARG A 539 -45.24 41.20 -5.68
CA ARG A 539 -46.05 40.63 -6.79
C ARG A 539 -46.55 41.63 -7.87
N THR A 540 -46.18 42.90 -7.84
CA THR A 540 -46.73 43.96 -8.72
C THR A 540 -45.73 44.60 -9.70
N ALA A 541 -44.45 44.21 -9.73
CA ALA A 541 -43.50 44.70 -10.73
C ALA A 541 -43.14 43.59 -11.73
N ALA A 542 -44.04 43.34 -12.68
CA ALA A 542 -43.81 42.45 -13.81
C ALA A 542 -42.85 43.09 -14.82
N MET A 543 -41.54 43.15 -14.53
CA MET A 543 -40.54 43.05 -15.59
C MET A 543 -39.09 42.77 -15.18
N LEU A 544 -38.68 42.95 -13.91
CA LEU A 544 -37.29 42.70 -13.50
C LEU A 544 -37.22 42.28 -12.02
N GLY A 545 -37.55 41.02 -11.73
CA GLY A 545 -37.27 40.45 -10.41
C GLY A 545 -35.77 40.43 -10.16
N GLN A 546 -35.28 41.11 -9.12
CA GLN A 546 -33.88 41.05 -8.74
C GLN A 546 -33.60 39.67 -8.11
N VAL A 547 -33.03 38.77 -8.90
CA VAL A 547 -32.50 37.49 -8.40
C VAL A 547 -31.09 37.75 -7.90
N SER A 548 -30.92 37.76 -6.58
CA SER A 548 -29.59 37.81 -5.97
C SER A 548 -29.07 36.39 -5.80
N ARG A 549 -27.88 36.12 -6.36
CA ARG A 549 -27.17 34.85 -6.21
C ARG A 549 -25.94 35.09 -5.35
N THR A 550 -25.94 34.51 -4.15
CA THR A 550 -24.79 34.53 -3.26
C THR A 550 -24.14 33.16 -3.27
N TYR A 551 -22.86 33.11 -3.62
CA TYR A 551 -22.08 31.89 -3.49
C TYR A 551 -21.37 31.91 -2.14
N GLN A 552 -21.45 30.82 -1.40
CA GLN A 552 -20.78 30.64 -0.13
C GLN A 552 -19.88 29.40 -0.22
N GLU A 553 -18.58 29.57 -0.08
CA GLU A 553 -17.64 28.47 0.08
C GLU A 553 -17.73 27.90 1.51
N VAL A 554 -17.88 26.58 1.62
CA VAL A 554 -17.91 25.85 2.89
C VAL A 554 -16.89 24.73 2.86
N GLN A 555 -16.14 24.57 3.96
CA GLN A 555 -15.22 23.45 4.15
C GLN A 555 -15.99 22.18 4.49
N ARG A 556 -15.66 21.06 3.82
CA ARG A 556 -16.21 19.74 4.12
C ARG A 556 -15.13 18.68 3.97
N PRO A 557 -15.05 17.67 4.85
CA PRO A 557 -14.29 16.46 4.54
C PRO A 557 -14.78 15.85 3.23
N LEU A 558 -13.89 15.42 2.34
CA LEU A 558 -14.31 14.77 1.10
C LEU A 558 -15.08 13.47 1.40
N LEU A 559 -14.59 12.72 2.39
CA LEU A 559 -15.28 11.61 3.01
C LEU A 559 -15.37 11.90 4.51
N THR A 560 -16.57 12.08 5.03
CA THR A 560 -16.79 12.31 6.47
C THR A 560 -16.60 11.01 7.26
N PRO A 561 -16.28 11.07 8.56
CA PRO A 561 -16.17 9.85 9.38
C PRO A 561 -17.47 9.03 9.38
N ASP A 562 -18.61 9.70 9.33
CA ASP A 562 -19.93 9.10 9.23
C ASP A 562 -20.13 8.35 7.89
N GLU A 563 -19.71 8.96 6.77
CA GLU A 563 -19.71 8.30 5.47
C GLU A 563 -18.71 7.13 5.40
N CYS A 564 -17.53 7.23 6.04
CA CYS A 564 -16.60 6.10 6.16
C CYS A 564 -17.29 4.88 6.80
N LEU A 565 -17.98 5.08 7.94
CA LEU A 565 -18.67 4.01 8.67
C LEU A 565 -19.84 3.41 7.88
N ARG A 566 -20.43 4.19 6.96
CA ARG A 566 -21.57 3.76 6.13
C ARG A 566 -21.19 3.39 4.70
N MET A 567 -19.89 3.29 4.39
CA MET A 567 -19.47 2.75 3.11
C MET A 567 -20.10 1.35 2.93
N PRO A 568 -20.75 1.07 1.79
CA PRO A 568 -21.35 -0.22 1.51
C PRO A 568 -20.36 -1.37 1.75
N GLY A 569 -20.67 -2.25 2.68
CA GLY A 569 -19.94 -3.52 2.84
C GLY A 569 -20.31 -4.53 1.76
N PRO A 570 -19.57 -5.65 1.65
CA PRO A 570 -19.96 -6.74 0.76
C PRO A 570 -21.32 -7.31 1.15
N LYS A 571 -22.19 -7.52 0.15
CA LYS A 571 -23.46 -8.23 0.39
C LYS A 571 -23.22 -9.73 0.41
N LYS A 572 -23.92 -10.41 1.32
CA LYS A 572 -23.78 -11.85 1.54
C LYS A 572 -25.09 -12.58 1.31
N ASN A 573 -25.01 -13.81 0.81
CA ASN A 573 -26.15 -14.70 0.69
C ASN A 573 -26.57 -15.28 2.05
N ALA A 574 -27.61 -16.11 2.05
CA ALA A 574 -28.12 -16.76 3.26
C ALA A 574 -27.08 -17.67 3.94
N GLN A 575 -26.08 -18.14 3.19
CA GLN A 575 -24.98 -18.98 3.65
C GLN A 575 -23.79 -18.15 4.20
N GLY A 576 -23.87 -16.82 4.13
CA GLY A 576 -22.82 -15.90 4.61
C GLY A 576 -21.66 -15.70 3.63
N GLU A 577 -21.77 -16.19 2.40
CA GLU A 577 -20.79 -16.03 1.33
C GLU A 577 -21.00 -14.69 0.62
N ILE A 578 -19.92 -14.08 0.14
CA ILE A 578 -19.98 -12.77 -0.51
C ILE A 578 -20.53 -12.93 -1.94
N GLU A 579 -21.60 -12.22 -2.27
CA GLU A 579 -22.18 -12.17 -3.62
C GLU A 579 -21.87 -10.88 -4.35
N GLU A 580 -21.86 -9.74 -3.65
CA GLU A 580 -21.58 -8.44 -4.24
C GLU A 580 -20.40 -7.76 -3.54
N ALA A 581 -19.58 -7.07 -4.33
CA ALA A 581 -18.42 -6.34 -3.85
C ALA A 581 -18.84 -5.17 -2.96
N GLY A 582 -18.17 -5.04 -1.82
CA GLY A 582 -18.24 -3.82 -1.02
C GLY A 582 -17.42 -2.68 -1.62
N ASP A 583 -17.58 -1.49 -1.05
CA ASP A 583 -16.78 -0.31 -1.31
C ASP A 583 -15.52 -0.33 -0.44
N MET A 584 -14.50 0.37 -0.90
CA MET A 584 -13.25 0.55 -0.16
C MET A 584 -12.61 1.87 -0.55
N VAL A 585 -11.66 2.33 0.26
CA VAL A 585 -10.84 3.52 -0.05
C VAL A 585 -9.39 3.11 -0.21
N ILE A 586 -8.71 3.76 -1.15
CA ILE A 586 -7.32 3.45 -1.50
C ILE A 586 -6.56 4.77 -1.59
N TYR A 587 -5.41 4.82 -0.93
CA TYR A 587 -4.55 5.98 -0.79
C TYR A 587 -3.16 5.61 -1.31
N VAL A 588 -2.63 6.48 -2.16
CA VAL A 588 -1.23 6.44 -2.58
C VAL A 588 -0.63 7.80 -2.27
N ALA A 589 0.47 7.81 -1.53
CA ALA A 589 1.15 9.05 -1.13
C ALA A 589 1.39 9.97 -2.34
N GLY A 590 1.00 11.23 -2.22
CA GLY A 590 1.14 12.25 -3.28
C GLY A 590 0.01 12.31 -4.31
N TYR A 591 -0.96 11.39 -4.26
CA TYR A 591 -2.09 11.34 -5.19
C TYR A 591 -3.45 11.53 -4.48
N PRO A 592 -4.50 11.96 -5.19
CA PRO A 592 -5.85 12.01 -4.64
C PRO A 592 -6.34 10.62 -4.17
N ALA A 593 -7.20 10.60 -3.15
CA ALA A 593 -7.81 9.37 -2.66
C ALA A 593 -8.67 8.71 -3.76
N ILE A 594 -8.67 7.39 -3.80
CA ILE A 594 -9.44 6.60 -4.77
C ILE A 594 -10.63 5.99 -4.03
N TYR A 595 -11.84 6.29 -4.50
CA TYR A 595 -13.04 5.55 -4.10
C TYR A 595 -13.07 4.27 -4.92
N GLY A 596 -12.84 3.14 -4.26
CA GLY A 596 -12.65 1.84 -4.88
C GLY A 596 -13.79 0.86 -4.60
N LYS A 597 -13.69 -0.28 -5.25
CA LYS A 597 -14.55 -1.44 -5.09
C LYS A 597 -13.69 -2.64 -4.70
N GLN A 598 -14.22 -3.48 -3.83
CA GLN A 598 -13.60 -4.73 -3.45
C GLN A 598 -13.51 -5.66 -4.68
N PRO A 599 -12.30 -6.07 -5.10
CA PRO A 599 -12.17 -7.18 -6.04
C PRO A 599 -12.72 -8.48 -5.44
N LEU A 600 -13.29 -9.36 -6.27
CA LEU A 600 -13.79 -10.67 -5.85
C LEU A 600 -13.14 -11.74 -6.73
N TYR A 601 -12.14 -12.47 -6.21
CA TYR A 601 -11.36 -13.41 -7.01
C TYR A 601 -12.22 -14.50 -7.66
N PHE A 602 -13.27 -14.99 -6.98
CA PHE A 602 -14.11 -16.07 -7.47
C PHE A 602 -15.04 -15.65 -8.62
N LYS A 603 -15.24 -14.34 -8.83
CA LYS A 603 -15.96 -13.82 -10.00
C LYS A 603 -15.07 -13.69 -11.23
N ASP A 604 -13.75 -13.74 -11.06
CA ASP A 604 -12.79 -13.72 -12.16
C ASP A 604 -12.46 -15.17 -12.57
N PRO A 605 -12.73 -15.57 -13.83
CA PRO A 605 -12.47 -16.93 -14.29
C PRO A 605 -11.02 -17.37 -14.15
N VAL A 606 -10.06 -16.45 -14.30
CA VAL A 606 -8.64 -16.76 -14.17
C VAL A 606 -8.31 -17.05 -12.72
N PHE A 607 -8.73 -16.20 -11.79
CA PHE A 607 -8.46 -16.44 -10.37
C PHE A 607 -9.19 -17.66 -9.83
N SER A 608 -10.44 -17.87 -10.23
CA SER A 608 -11.19 -19.07 -9.87
C SER A 608 -10.47 -20.34 -10.33
N ALA A 609 -10.00 -20.39 -11.59
CA ALA A 609 -9.24 -21.51 -12.12
C ALA A 609 -7.91 -21.74 -11.37
N ARG A 610 -7.21 -20.66 -10.98
CA ARG A 610 -5.96 -20.75 -10.21
C ARG A 610 -6.21 -21.26 -8.78
N ALA A 611 -7.27 -20.78 -8.12
CA ALA A 611 -7.64 -21.17 -6.76
C ALA A 611 -8.13 -22.63 -6.67
N ALA A 612 -8.68 -23.17 -7.75
CA ALA A 612 -9.13 -24.55 -7.83
C ALA A 612 -7.99 -25.59 -7.87
N ILE A 613 -6.73 -25.15 -8.02
CA ILE A 613 -5.58 -26.05 -8.07
C ILE A 613 -5.28 -26.54 -6.64
N PRO A 614 -5.38 -27.86 -6.37
CA PRO A 614 -5.25 -28.38 -5.03
C PRO A 614 -3.85 -28.13 -4.47
N ALA A 615 -3.78 -27.72 -3.21
CA ALA A 615 -2.53 -27.61 -2.47
C ALA A 615 -1.79 -28.96 -2.42
N PRO A 616 -0.45 -28.95 -2.42
CA PRO A 616 0.31 -30.19 -2.32
C PRO A 616 0.09 -30.83 -0.94
N LYS A 617 0.03 -32.17 -0.91
CA LYS A 617 -0.13 -32.95 0.33
C LYS A 617 1.12 -32.90 1.21
N VAL A 618 2.28 -32.72 0.60
CA VAL A 618 3.58 -32.68 1.25
C VAL A 618 4.25 -31.36 0.89
N SER A 619 4.81 -30.69 1.89
CA SER A 619 5.64 -29.50 1.69
C SER A 619 6.91 -29.84 0.91
N ASP A 620 7.34 -28.92 0.03
CA ASP A 620 8.68 -28.99 -0.54
C ASP A 620 9.73 -28.84 0.58
N ARG A 621 10.97 -29.25 0.30
CA ARG A 621 12.14 -29.06 1.18
C ARG A 621 13.30 -28.53 0.34
N LEU A 622 14.09 -27.62 0.90
CA LEU A 622 15.24 -27.02 0.22
C LEU A 622 16.58 -27.61 0.70
N ARG A 623 16.54 -28.45 1.73
CA ARG A 623 17.69 -29.18 2.24
C ARG A 623 17.31 -30.65 2.37
N ALA A 624 18.17 -31.52 1.87
CA ALA A 624 18.12 -32.93 2.21
C ALA A 624 18.72 -33.09 3.61
N VAL A 625 17.88 -33.42 4.59
CA VAL A 625 18.35 -33.93 5.87
C VAL A 625 18.32 -35.45 5.76
N ALA A 626 19.42 -36.13 6.10
CA ALA A 626 19.42 -37.59 6.20
C ALA A 626 18.28 -37.99 7.15
N GLN A 627 17.24 -38.64 6.61
CA GLN A 627 16.18 -39.18 7.44
C GLN A 627 16.79 -40.35 8.22
N ALA A 628 16.84 -40.24 9.54
CA ALA A 628 16.95 -41.42 10.37
C ALA A 628 15.68 -42.25 10.15
N GLU A 629 15.83 -43.38 9.46
CA GLU A 629 14.77 -44.36 9.25
C GLU A 629 14.12 -44.69 10.59
N THR A 630 12.87 -44.30 10.73
CA THR A 630 11.98 -44.83 11.77
C THR A 630 10.91 -45.64 11.06
N GLU A 631 11.34 -46.74 10.44
CA GLU A 631 10.45 -47.88 10.22
C GLU A 631 10.15 -48.50 11.59
N GLY A 632 9.09 -48.01 12.21
CA GLY A 632 8.45 -48.73 13.30
C GLY A 632 7.66 -49.89 12.70
N GLU A 633 8.24 -51.08 12.69
CA GLU A 633 7.48 -52.32 12.59
C GLU A 633 6.38 -52.30 13.65
N GLY A 634 5.14 -52.28 13.19
CA GLY A 634 3.98 -52.43 14.06
C GLY A 634 3.99 -53.81 14.68
N ILE A 635 4.38 -53.91 15.95
CA ILE A 635 4.07 -55.07 16.77
C ILE A 635 2.56 -55.04 17.00
N THR A 636 1.89 -56.02 16.39
CA THR A 636 0.48 -56.32 16.66
C THR A 636 0.45 -57.12 17.96
N ILE A 637 -0.35 -56.69 18.95
CA ILE A 637 -0.81 -57.53 20.06
C ILE A 637 -2.31 -57.70 19.90
#